data_AF-A0A6C0LFQ3-F1
#
_entry.id   AF-A0A6C0LFQ3-F1
#
_cell.length_a   1.000
_cell.length_b   1.000
_cell.length_c   1.000
_cell.angle_alpha   90.00
_cell.angle_beta   90.00
_cell.angle_gamma   90.00
#
_symmetry.space_group_name_H-M   'P 1'
#
loop_
_entity.id
_entity.type
_entity.pdbx_description
1 polymer ?
#
loop_
_entity_poly.entity_id
_entity_poly.type
_entity_poly.pdbx_seq_one_letter_code
_entity_poly.pdbx_strand_id
1 'polypeptide(L)'
;MFSIKIESKNIYIDIINNNMNLSQRKLNKSEWNSVEIPVSLQEKNVINMIVQGYHDLNYTFNETLSLMGYLKIEYSEVNENYIYSVYLEDKIKKINKKYEIDYNNRVSIDRKKINKINIMRIDNNSKDILKKETDDIYEFKLLDFVSKLLKYKHSSNYKWCVYFYTLCRLIKYDIYNVNKQCIHFIKYILDLYMNEVEITAIIAKGKEFIECNENLLKYAPNKLYTHQKDIFTIFRKTEVRRSSNLVLYMAPTATGKTLTPIALSENHRIIFVCAARHVGVALAKSAISVGKKIAFAFGCDTADDIRLHYYAAKTYEKHRRTGGIFKVDNSDGINVEIMICDIKSYLCAMRYMMSFNDELNQTNNDMIMFWDEPTITLDYESHECHEYISKNWQENEIPNIVLSSATLPDEIEIGDTISGFKMNFENSIIHKISSSECKKSIQLTNTSGEVILPHLVYKKYDDLQKCIHHCIHNRTIFRYLDLHYICIFIVLLNEDDKYTIIPELQIRDYFESIYDIDMESIKDYYFKLLQSIPVDSWDYIYTKFKTMNHIAIEKNKYYKDISNGMNITTCDAFTLTDGPTIFIADNVEKIAKYCIQQSKIPQHEISKINNDIQFNNKINHEIIKITKTLEDIIQKDIDAGNEKKLQKDSPETKQLRNKLNELNKIYKEISIDKIYVPNSLSHLHKWCDESIKNGFSSNITNIDVQRIMELPNIEDIWKLLLLMGIGLFSKDKPIEYTEIVKEFADNQKLYLIIANGDYIYGTNYQFCHAFIGRDLSNITQEKIIQAMGRVGRNKLQQTYSIRLRNDDLVNKILVKEENKIEVYNMNKLFTCGE
;
A
#
# COMPACT_ATOMS: atom_id res chain seq x y z
N MET A 1 -47.52 29.47 -6.31
CA MET A 1 -48.40 29.87 -5.20
C MET A 1 -48.55 28.67 -4.28
N PHE A 2 -47.93 28.75 -3.11
CA PHE A 2 -48.08 28.01 -1.84
C PHE A 2 -46.69 27.79 -1.23
N SER A 3 -46.35 28.74 -0.35
CA SER A 3 -45.20 28.72 0.54
C SER A 3 -45.44 27.74 1.68
N ILE A 4 -44.44 26.95 2.03
CA ILE A 4 -44.32 26.39 3.38
C ILE A 4 -43.02 26.93 3.96
N LYS A 5 -43.17 27.91 4.86
CA LYS A 5 -42.16 28.33 5.82
C LYS A 5 -41.91 27.15 6.77
N ILE A 6 -40.68 26.67 6.86
CA ILE A 6 -40.24 25.85 7.98
C ILE A 6 -39.45 26.78 8.89
N GLU A 7 -39.99 26.99 10.09
CA GLU A 7 -39.40 27.80 11.14
C GLU A 7 -38.08 27.20 11.61
N SER A 8 -37.04 28.03 11.58
CA SER A 8 -35.76 27.81 12.22
C SER A 8 -35.92 27.90 13.74
N LYS A 9 -35.86 26.76 14.43
CA LYS A 9 -35.65 26.69 15.88
C LYS A 9 -34.55 25.68 16.21
N ASN A 10 -33.41 26.23 16.62
CA ASN A 10 -32.43 25.66 17.57
C ASN A 10 -32.08 24.16 17.45
N ILE A 11 -31.39 23.79 16.36
CA ILE A 11 -30.54 22.59 16.28
C ILE A 11 -29.16 23.03 15.78
N TYR A 12 -28.49 23.91 16.53
CA TYR A 12 -27.18 24.46 16.14
C TYR A 12 -26.10 24.33 17.22
N ILE A 13 -26.30 23.46 18.23
CA ILE A 13 -25.30 23.24 19.29
C ILE A 13 -24.78 21.79 19.37
N ASP A 14 -25.43 20.80 18.75
CA ASP A 14 -24.98 19.39 18.82
C ASP A 14 -24.25 18.85 17.56
N ILE A 15 -23.85 19.72 16.61
CA ILE A 15 -23.19 19.30 15.35
C ILE A 15 -21.64 19.33 15.45
N ILE A 16 -21.06 19.77 16.57
CA ILE A 16 -19.60 20.03 16.66
C ILE A 16 -18.77 18.80 17.06
N ASN A 17 -19.35 17.74 17.63
CA ASN A 17 -18.55 16.58 18.07
C ASN A 17 -18.62 15.40 17.09
N ASN A 18 -18.15 15.60 15.87
CA ASN A 18 -17.94 14.54 14.87
C ASN A 18 -16.62 13.76 15.08
N ASN A 19 -16.21 13.53 16.34
CA ASN A 19 -14.93 12.90 16.66
C ASN A 19 -14.90 11.39 16.32
N MET A 20 -13.73 10.87 15.96
CA MET A 20 -13.50 9.45 15.66
C MET A 20 -13.48 8.64 16.96
N ASN A 21 -14.48 7.80 17.20
CA ASN A 21 -14.44 6.91 18.36
C ASN A 21 -13.36 5.81 18.16
N LEU A 22 -12.20 6.01 18.76
CA LEU A 22 -11.08 5.07 18.78
C LEU A 22 -11.09 4.14 20.00
N SER A 23 -12.14 4.18 20.84
CA SER A 23 -12.28 3.23 21.95
C SER A 23 -12.40 1.82 21.39
N GLN A 24 -11.37 1.00 21.61
CA GLN A 24 -11.35 -0.36 21.11
C GLN A 24 -11.90 -1.33 22.15
N ARG A 25 -12.54 -2.39 21.66
CA ARG A 25 -12.99 -3.54 22.44
C ARG A 25 -12.01 -4.68 22.23
N LYS A 26 -12.06 -5.66 23.13
CA LYS A 26 -11.35 -6.94 22.99
C LYS A 26 -11.67 -7.61 21.65
N LEU A 27 -10.71 -8.39 21.14
CA LEU A 27 -10.87 -9.13 19.90
C LEU A 27 -12.08 -10.06 19.97
N ASN A 28 -12.89 -10.06 18.92
CA ASN A 28 -13.98 -11.02 18.77
C ASN A 28 -13.46 -12.37 18.23
N LYS A 29 -14.31 -13.39 18.23
CA LYS A 29 -13.94 -14.75 17.78
C LYS A 29 -13.50 -14.80 16.31
N SER A 30 -14.13 -13.99 15.45
CA SER A 30 -13.80 -13.94 14.01
C SER A 30 -12.40 -13.35 13.80
N GLU A 31 -12.11 -12.24 14.46
CA GLU A 31 -10.80 -11.57 14.46
C GLU A 31 -9.71 -12.50 15.00
N TRP A 32 -9.95 -13.18 16.13
CA TRP A 32 -8.99 -14.17 16.65
C TRP A 32 -8.71 -15.28 15.62
N ASN A 33 -9.75 -15.88 15.05
CA ASN A 33 -9.59 -16.93 14.04
C ASN A 33 -8.89 -16.44 12.77
N SER A 34 -9.05 -15.17 12.41
CA SER A 34 -8.40 -14.60 11.22
C SER A 34 -6.88 -14.49 11.35
N VAL A 35 -6.38 -14.30 12.58
CA VAL A 35 -4.95 -14.21 12.89
C VAL A 35 -4.28 -15.57 12.74
N GLU A 36 -5.02 -16.66 12.95
CA GLU A 36 -4.54 -18.05 12.82
C GLU A 36 -4.34 -18.49 11.36
N ILE A 37 -4.91 -17.75 10.40
CA ILE A 37 -4.74 -18.05 8.98
C ILE A 37 -3.32 -17.63 8.57
N PRO A 38 -2.48 -18.53 8.02
CA PRO A 38 -1.15 -18.15 7.60
C PRO A 38 -1.18 -17.14 6.46
N VAL A 39 -0.18 -16.25 6.42
CA VAL A 39 0.04 -15.35 5.28
C VAL A 39 0.44 -16.14 4.02
N SER A 40 0.36 -15.49 2.85
CA SER A 40 0.76 -16.10 1.58
C SER A 40 2.25 -16.47 1.57
N LEU A 41 2.67 -17.40 0.71
CA LEU A 41 4.09 -17.78 0.60
C LEU A 41 4.99 -16.60 0.21
N GLN A 42 4.53 -15.74 -0.68
CA GLN A 42 5.25 -14.53 -1.09
C GLN A 42 5.43 -13.56 0.09
N GLU A 43 4.36 -13.30 0.83
CA GLU A 43 4.40 -12.45 2.02
C GLU A 43 5.30 -13.06 3.11
N LYS A 44 5.23 -14.38 3.31
CA LYS A 44 6.12 -15.09 4.23
C LYS A 44 7.59 -14.95 3.85
N ASN A 45 7.92 -15.01 2.55
CA ASN A 45 9.28 -14.79 2.06
C ASN A 45 9.77 -13.37 2.37
N VAL A 46 8.91 -12.36 2.22
CA VAL A 46 9.22 -10.96 2.58
C VAL A 46 9.45 -10.81 4.08
N ILE A 47 8.59 -11.39 4.92
CA ILE A 47 8.75 -11.32 6.38
C ILE A 47 10.03 -12.04 6.81
N ASN A 48 10.33 -13.22 6.24
CA ASN A 48 11.59 -13.92 6.47
C ASN A 48 12.81 -13.08 6.06
N MET A 49 12.74 -12.40 4.91
CA MET A 49 13.78 -11.46 4.48
C MET A 49 13.96 -10.32 5.49
N ILE A 50 12.87 -9.79 6.06
CA ILE A 50 12.93 -8.74 7.09
C ILE A 50 13.62 -9.27 8.35
N VAL A 51 13.26 -10.47 8.81
CA VAL A 51 13.88 -11.12 9.98
C VAL A 51 15.36 -11.42 9.75
N GLN A 52 15.72 -12.04 8.62
CA GLN A 52 17.13 -12.27 8.25
C GLN A 52 17.90 -10.97 8.07
N GLY A 53 17.22 -9.95 7.54
CA GLY A 53 17.74 -8.61 7.35
C GLY A 53 18.17 -7.90 8.63
N TYR A 54 17.60 -8.29 9.78
CA TYR A 54 18.08 -7.81 11.08
C TYR A 54 19.50 -8.34 11.38
N HIS A 55 19.81 -9.59 11.03
CA HIS A 55 21.12 -10.21 11.23
C HIS A 55 22.14 -9.81 10.15
N ASP A 56 21.68 -9.72 8.89
CA ASP A 56 22.47 -9.27 7.74
C ASP A 56 21.74 -8.16 6.97
N LEU A 57 22.19 -6.91 7.14
CA LEU A 57 21.59 -5.73 6.50
C LEU A 57 21.67 -5.76 4.97
N ASN A 58 22.55 -6.58 4.39
CA ASN A 58 22.73 -6.71 2.96
C ASN A 58 22.12 -8.01 2.41
N TYR A 59 21.35 -8.73 3.21
CA TYR A 59 20.63 -9.91 2.76
C TYR A 59 19.73 -9.56 1.56
N THR A 60 19.93 -10.29 0.46
CA THR A 60 19.14 -10.21 -0.76
C THR A 60 18.50 -11.55 -1.05
N PHE A 61 17.27 -11.53 -1.57
CA PHE A 61 16.56 -12.71 -2.02
C PHE A 61 16.03 -12.49 -3.43
N ASN A 62 16.25 -13.46 -4.31
CA ASN A 62 15.82 -13.41 -5.70
C ASN A 62 14.89 -14.59 -5.98
N GLU A 63 13.72 -14.34 -6.58
CA GLU A 63 12.85 -15.40 -7.07
C GLU A 63 13.45 -16.09 -8.31
N THR A 64 14.19 -15.32 -9.10
CA THR A 64 14.86 -15.80 -10.31
C THR A 64 16.21 -16.41 -9.98
N LEU A 65 16.45 -17.63 -10.48
CA LEU A 65 17.69 -18.37 -10.26
C LEU A 65 18.68 -18.16 -11.41
N SER A 66 19.97 -18.14 -11.08
CA SER A 66 21.06 -18.34 -12.05
C SER A 66 21.14 -19.80 -12.49
N LEU A 67 21.88 -20.09 -13.56
CA LEU A 67 22.18 -21.47 -13.98
C LEU A 67 22.75 -22.31 -12.84
N MET A 68 23.69 -21.74 -12.08
CA MET A 68 24.35 -22.44 -10.99
C MET A 68 23.39 -22.68 -9.81
N GLY A 69 22.55 -21.69 -9.49
CA GLY A 69 21.50 -21.82 -8.48
C GLY A 69 20.44 -22.87 -8.84
N TYR A 70 19.99 -22.88 -10.11
CA TYR A 70 19.04 -23.87 -10.62
C TYR A 70 19.59 -25.30 -10.54
N LEU A 71 20.85 -25.49 -10.94
CA LEU A 71 21.53 -26.80 -10.89
C LEU A 71 21.93 -27.21 -9.46
N LYS A 72 21.80 -26.31 -8.48
CA LYS A 72 22.21 -26.49 -7.08
C LYS A 72 23.69 -26.89 -6.97
N ILE A 73 24.55 -26.26 -7.76
CA ILE A 73 25.99 -26.52 -7.79
C ILE A 73 26.72 -25.43 -6.99
N GLU A 74 27.68 -25.83 -6.16
CA GLU A 74 28.52 -24.88 -5.44
C GLU A 74 29.50 -24.15 -6.37
N TYR A 75 29.80 -22.90 -6.01
CA TYR A 75 30.73 -22.08 -6.76
C TYR A 75 32.13 -22.70 -6.81
N SER A 76 32.62 -22.90 -8.03
CA SER A 76 34.06 -23.01 -8.30
C SER A 76 34.31 -22.53 -9.72
N GLU A 77 35.47 -21.95 -9.97
CA GLU A 77 35.85 -21.44 -11.30
C GLU A 77 35.76 -22.54 -12.37
N VAL A 78 36.12 -23.78 -12.02
CA VAL A 78 36.03 -24.93 -12.94
C VAL A 78 34.57 -25.28 -13.26
N ASN A 79 33.69 -25.32 -12.25
CA ASN A 79 32.25 -25.55 -12.47
C ASN A 79 31.64 -24.45 -13.34
N GLU A 80 31.98 -23.19 -13.04
CA GLU A 80 31.50 -22.00 -13.76
C GLU A 80 31.89 -22.03 -15.24
N ASN A 81 33.16 -22.31 -15.52
CA ASN A 81 33.70 -22.42 -16.89
C ASN A 81 33.08 -23.58 -17.66
N TYR A 82 32.84 -24.71 -17.00
CA TYR A 82 32.17 -25.86 -17.64
C TYR A 82 30.70 -25.54 -17.94
N ILE A 83 29.95 -24.95 -17.01
CA ILE A 83 28.57 -24.48 -17.23
C ILE A 83 28.51 -23.49 -18.40
N TYR A 84 29.46 -22.55 -18.49
CA TYR A 84 29.56 -21.63 -19.63
C TYR A 84 29.69 -22.38 -20.97
N SER A 85 30.66 -23.29 -21.06
CA SER A 85 30.93 -24.05 -22.29
C SER A 85 29.75 -24.90 -22.73
N VAL A 86 29.04 -25.48 -21.76
CA VAL A 86 27.89 -26.31 -22.04
C VAL A 86 26.71 -25.42 -22.42
N TYR A 87 26.29 -24.44 -21.62
CA TYR A 87 24.98 -23.81 -21.82
C TYR A 87 24.99 -22.46 -22.54
N LEU A 88 26.09 -21.70 -22.49
CA LEU A 88 26.13 -20.29 -22.90
C LEU A 88 26.98 -20.04 -24.15
N GLU A 89 28.11 -20.73 -24.29
CA GLU A 89 29.10 -20.50 -25.36
C GLU A 89 28.48 -20.57 -26.76
N ASP A 90 27.70 -21.62 -27.06
CA ASP A 90 27.03 -21.77 -28.35
C ASP A 90 26.01 -20.65 -28.64
N LYS A 91 25.33 -20.13 -27.61
CA LYS A 91 24.37 -19.02 -27.77
C LYS A 91 25.11 -17.73 -28.11
N ILE A 92 26.21 -17.44 -27.40
CA ILE A 92 27.05 -16.26 -27.64
C ILE A 92 27.67 -16.34 -29.03
N LYS A 93 28.23 -17.48 -29.44
CA LYS A 93 28.77 -17.68 -30.80
C LYS A 93 27.72 -17.43 -31.89
N LYS A 94 26.47 -17.87 -31.67
CA LYS A 94 25.36 -17.59 -32.60
C LYS A 94 25.02 -16.10 -32.67
N ILE A 95 25.03 -15.40 -31.54
CA ILE A 95 24.82 -13.95 -31.49
C ILE A 95 25.94 -13.23 -32.24
N ASN A 96 27.20 -13.56 -31.95
CA ASN A 96 28.36 -12.96 -32.60
C ASN A 96 28.34 -13.15 -34.11
N LYS A 97 28.04 -14.37 -34.58
CA LYS A 97 27.93 -14.66 -36.02
C LYS A 97 26.80 -13.90 -36.69
N LYS A 98 25.66 -13.73 -36.02
CA LYS A 98 24.47 -13.10 -36.59
C LYS A 98 24.60 -11.58 -36.73
N TYR A 99 25.28 -10.93 -35.79
CA TYR A 99 25.40 -9.47 -35.72
C TYR A 99 26.83 -8.98 -35.92
N GLU A 100 27.72 -9.84 -36.41
CA GLU A 100 29.11 -9.51 -36.75
C GLU A 100 29.91 -8.89 -35.59
N ILE A 101 29.70 -9.42 -34.37
CA ILE A 101 30.41 -8.97 -33.17
C ILE A 101 31.75 -9.70 -33.06
N ASP A 102 32.84 -8.94 -33.05
CA ASP A 102 34.18 -9.46 -32.77
C ASP A 102 34.39 -9.68 -31.27
N TYR A 103 33.84 -10.77 -30.73
CA TYR A 103 34.07 -11.20 -29.36
C TYR A 103 34.52 -12.66 -29.33
N ASN A 104 35.72 -12.89 -28.79
CA ASN A 104 36.29 -14.21 -28.67
C ASN A 104 36.84 -14.42 -27.26
N ASN A 105 36.12 -15.19 -26.46
CA ASN A 105 36.55 -15.54 -25.10
C ASN A 105 36.78 -17.05 -25.04
N ARG A 106 38.06 -17.45 -24.95
CA ARG A 106 38.46 -18.85 -24.83
C ARG A 106 38.68 -19.18 -23.36
N VAL A 107 37.84 -20.08 -22.85
CA VAL A 107 37.89 -20.51 -21.46
C VAL A 107 38.53 -21.90 -21.40
N SER A 108 39.57 -22.06 -20.56
CA SER A 108 40.19 -23.37 -20.35
C SER A 108 39.35 -24.22 -19.38
N ILE A 109 39.04 -25.46 -19.77
CA ILE A 109 38.21 -26.37 -18.99
C ILE A 109 39.06 -27.59 -18.59
N ASP A 110 39.27 -27.78 -17.28
CA ASP A 110 39.86 -29.01 -16.76
C ASP A 110 38.75 -29.91 -16.18
N ARG A 111 38.14 -30.73 -17.05
CA ARG A 111 37.02 -31.62 -16.67
C ARG A 111 37.39 -32.61 -15.56
N LYS A 112 38.69 -32.91 -15.35
CA LYS A 112 39.15 -33.84 -14.30
C LYS A 112 39.03 -33.25 -12.89
N LYS A 113 39.00 -31.91 -12.77
CA LYS A 113 38.84 -31.19 -11.49
C LYS A 113 37.39 -31.01 -11.06
N ILE A 114 36.42 -31.43 -11.88
CA ILE A 114 34.99 -31.33 -11.60
C ILE A 114 34.53 -32.59 -10.89
N ASN A 115 33.82 -32.44 -9.77
CA ASN A 115 33.20 -33.56 -9.07
C ASN A 115 32.22 -34.31 -10.01
N LYS A 116 32.30 -35.64 -10.05
CA LYS A 116 31.41 -36.50 -10.86
C LYS A 116 29.92 -36.20 -10.65
N ILE A 117 29.51 -35.84 -9.43
CA ILE A 117 28.12 -35.46 -9.11
C ILE A 117 27.70 -34.21 -9.89
N ASN A 118 28.57 -33.20 -9.98
CA ASN A 118 28.28 -31.97 -10.71
C ASN A 118 28.26 -32.22 -12.23
N ILE A 119 29.17 -33.07 -12.73
CA ILE A 119 29.14 -33.51 -14.14
C ILE A 119 27.81 -34.18 -14.46
N MET A 120 27.34 -35.11 -13.61
CA MET A 120 26.04 -35.75 -13.78
C MET A 120 24.88 -34.75 -13.75
N ARG A 121 24.89 -33.77 -12.83
CA ARG A 121 23.84 -32.73 -12.77
C ARG A 121 23.79 -31.87 -14.04
N ILE A 122 24.95 -31.53 -14.60
CA ILE A 122 25.05 -30.75 -15.84
C ILE A 122 24.63 -31.59 -17.06
N ASP A 123 25.15 -32.80 -17.17
CA ASP A 123 24.89 -33.65 -18.33
C ASP A 123 23.43 -34.16 -18.36
N ASN A 124 22.82 -34.43 -17.18
CA ASN A 124 21.41 -34.84 -17.07
C ASN A 124 20.42 -33.70 -17.36
N ASN A 125 20.78 -32.45 -17.05
CA ASN A 125 19.96 -31.27 -17.38
C ASN A 125 20.37 -30.72 -18.75
N SER A 126 20.13 -31.49 -19.80
CA SER A 126 20.58 -31.16 -21.15
C SER A 126 20.05 -29.80 -21.66
N LYS A 127 20.72 -29.25 -22.70
CA LYS A 127 20.35 -27.97 -23.36
C LYS A 127 18.87 -27.87 -23.75
N ASP A 128 18.26 -29.00 -24.13
CA ASP A 128 16.89 -29.04 -24.62
C ASP A 128 15.85 -29.20 -23.51
N ILE A 129 16.26 -29.74 -22.35
CA ILE A 129 15.45 -29.78 -21.11
C ILE A 129 15.34 -28.37 -20.52
N LEU A 130 16.48 -27.68 -20.38
CA LEU A 130 16.50 -26.29 -19.87
C LEU A 130 15.80 -25.28 -20.79
N LYS A 131 15.75 -25.56 -22.10
CA LYS A 131 14.98 -24.75 -23.07
C LYS A 131 13.46 -24.97 -23.00
N LYS A 132 13.00 -26.15 -22.59
CA LYS A 132 11.57 -26.49 -22.52
C LYS A 132 10.94 -26.17 -21.17
N GLU A 133 11.71 -26.22 -20.08
CA GLU A 133 11.15 -26.11 -18.72
C GLU A 133 11.40 -24.78 -18.00
N THR A 134 12.36 -23.94 -18.40
CA THR A 134 12.63 -22.69 -17.66
C THR A 134 13.10 -21.56 -18.55
N ASP A 135 12.14 -20.84 -19.14
CA ASP A 135 12.38 -19.56 -19.80
C ASP A 135 12.95 -18.50 -18.84
N ASP A 136 12.86 -18.72 -17.53
CA ASP A 136 13.18 -17.73 -16.49
C ASP A 136 14.58 -17.85 -15.87
N ILE A 137 15.50 -18.65 -16.44
CA ILE A 137 16.89 -18.62 -15.97
C ILE A 137 17.56 -17.29 -16.32
N TYR A 138 18.20 -16.67 -15.33
CA TYR A 138 18.70 -15.29 -15.44
C TYR A 138 19.65 -15.07 -16.61
N GLU A 139 20.68 -15.90 -16.78
CA GLU A 139 21.66 -15.75 -17.86
C GLU A 139 21.03 -15.88 -19.25
N PHE A 140 20.02 -16.74 -19.41
CA PHE A 140 19.33 -16.88 -20.69
C PHE A 140 18.51 -15.63 -21.02
N LYS A 141 17.89 -15.00 -20.02
CA LYS A 141 17.18 -13.73 -20.19
C LYS A 141 18.12 -12.58 -20.52
N LEU A 142 19.28 -12.50 -19.88
CA LEU A 142 20.30 -11.51 -20.23
C LEU A 142 20.73 -11.64 -21.70
N LEU A 143 20.99 -12.85 -22.19
CA LEU A 143 21.35 -13.08 -23.59
C LEU A 143 20.19 -12.80 -24.57
N ASP A 144 18.94 -13.02 -24.17
CA ASP A 144 17.76 -12.60 -24.94
C ASP A 144 17.68 -11.08 -25.06
N PHE A 145 17.94 -10.34 -23.98
CA PHE A 145 18.00 -8.88 -24.01
C PHE A 145 19.14 -8.36 -24.88
N VAL A 146 20.33 -8.98 -24.83
CA VAL A 146 21.43 -8.66 -25.77
C VAL A 146 20.99 -8.89 -27.22
N SER A 147 20.34 -10.01 -27.49
CA SER A 147 19.83 -10.33 -28.84
C SER A 147 18.80 -9.29 -29.32
N LYS A 148 17.91 -8.83 -28.44
CA LYS A 148 16.93 -7.78 -28.73
C LYS A 148 17.59 -6.42 -28.96
N LEU A 149 18.56 -6.05 -28.12
CA LEU A 149 19.37 -4.84 -28.29
C LEU A 149 19.99 -4.80 -29.69
N LEU A 150 20.77 -5.84 -30.03
CA LEU A 150 21.46 -5.93 -31.32
C LEU A 150 20.48 -5.98 -32.50
N LYS A 151 19.36 -6.72 -32.36
CA LYS A 151 18.29 -6.74 -33.38
C LYS A 151 17.76 -5.34 -33.66
N TYR A 152 17.38 -4.60 -32.63
CA TYR A 152 16.79 -3.27 -32.81
C TYR A 152 17.82 -2.26 -33.32
N LYS A 153 19.07 -2.38 -32.86
CA LYS A 153 20.19 -1.56 -33.35
C LYS A 153 20.43 -1.76 -34.85
N HIS A 154 20.51 -3.01 -35.31
CA HIS A 154 20.66 -3.32 -36.74
C HIS A 154 19.47 -2.84 -37.59
N SER A 155 18.27 -2.77 -37.01
CA SER A 155 17.09 -2.22 -37.68
C SER A 155 16.93 -0.70 -37.54
N SER A 156 17.92 0.01 -36.97
CA SER A 156 17.87 1.45 -36.66
C SER A 156 16.63 1.86 -35.85
N ASN A 157 16.14 0.98 -34.98
CA ASN A 157 14.96 1.22 -34.17
C ASN A 157 15.35 1.63 -32.76
N TYR A 158 14.94 2.83 -32.33
CA TYR A 158 15.29 3.44 -31.03
C TYR A 158 15.00 2.55 -29.80
N LYS A 159 14.14 1.52 -29.94
CA LYS A 159 13.92 0.50 -28.91
C LYS A 159 15.21 -0.17 -28.39
N TRP A 160 16.31 -0.13 -29.14
CA TRP A 160 17.60 -0.65 -28.66
C TRP A 160 18.09 0.07 -27.38
N CYS A 161 17.82 1.38 -27.23
CA CYS A 161 18.16 2.15 -26.04
C CYS A 161 17.48 1.62 -24.77
N VAL A 162 16.27 1.06 -24.90
CA VAL A 162 15.55 0.42 -23.77
C VAL A 162 16.31 -0.78 -23.27
N TYR A 163 16.70 -1.66 -24.18
CA TYR A 163 17.45 -2.87 -23.81
C TYR A 163 18.85 -2.54 -23.33
N PHE A 164 19.47 -1.48 -23.86
CA PHE A 164 20.75 -0.97 -23.38
C PHE A 164 20.63 -0.47 -21.92
N TYR A 165 19.68 0.42 -21.64
CA TYR A 165 19.40 0.90 -20.28
C TYR A 165 19.05 -0.26 -19.33
N THR A 166 18.19 -1.17 -19.79
CA THR A 166 17.77 -2.35 -19.01
C THR A 166 18.97 -3.22 -18.65
N LEU A 167 19.83 -3.55 -19.61
CA LEU A 167 21.03 -4.36 -19.37
C LEU A 167 22.01 -3.66 -18.42
N CYS A 168 22.23 -2.35 -18.57
CA CYS A 168 23.07 -1.55 -17.68
C CYS A 168 22.65 -1.67 -16.21
N ARG A 169 21.34 -1.79 -15.95
CA ARG A 169 20.80 -1.97 -14.59
C ARG A 169 20.82 -3.44 -14.16
N LEU A 170 20.40 -4.37 -15.02
CA LEU A 170 20.34 -5.80 -14.70
C LEU A 170 21.72 -6.36 -14.31
N ILE A 171 22.81 -6.00 -14.99
CA ILE A 171 24.15 -6.51 -14.63
C ILE A 171 24.63 -6.08 -13.24
N LYS A 172 23.99 -5.09 -12.61
CA LYS A 172 24.28 -4.64 -11.24
C LYS A 172 23.41 -5.34 -10.18
N TYR A 173 22.44 -6.15 -10.59
CA TYR A 173 21.61 -6.89 -9.64
C TYR A 173 22.42 -8.01 -8.98
N ASP A 174 22.33 -8.07 -7.66
CA ASP A 174 22.99 -9.08 -6.84
C ASP A 174 22.20 -10.39 -6.90
N ILE A 175 22.47 -11.17 -7.96
CA ILE A 175 21.89 -12.50 -8.15
C ILE A 175 22.97 -13.54 -7.87
N TYR A 176 22.60 -14.53 -7.07
CA TYR A 176 23.49 -15.58 -6.58
C TYR A 176 24.20 -16.33 -7.73
N ASN A 177 25.53 -16.27 -7.76
CA ASN A 177 26.40 -17.03 -8.67
C ASN A 177 26.05 -16.94 -10.16
N VAL A 178 25.72 -15.74 -10.66
CA VAL A 178 25.57 -15.51 -12.10
C VAL A 178 26.91 -15.75 -12.81
N ASN A 179 26.89 -16.44 -13.94
CA ASN A 179 28.10 -16.79 -14.69
C ASN A 179 28.88 -15.54 -15.15
N LYS A 180 30.12 -15.37 -14.68
CA LYS A 180 31.00 -14.23 -14.96
C LYS A 180 31.34 -14.08 -16.44
N GLN A 181 31.48 -15.18 -17.17
CA GLN A 181 31.78 -15.14 -18.61
C GLN A 181 30.60 -14.59 -19.43
N CYS A 182 29.37 -14.83 -18.97
CA CYS A 182 28.17 -14.19 -19.51
C CYS A 182 28.19 -12.67 -19.27
N ILE A 183 28.49 -12.25 -18.04
CA ILE A 183 28.57 -10.83 -17.66
C ILE A 183 29.67 -10.12 -18.45
N HIS A 184 30.84 -10.73 -18.64
CA HIS A 184 31.91 -10.17 -19.46
C HIS A 184 31.47 -9.92 -20.91
N PHE A 185 30.75 -10.87 -21.52
CA PHE A 185 30.20 -10.69 -22.86
C PHE A 185 29.22 -9.51 -22.90
N ILE A 186 28.33 -9.39 -21.92
CA ILE A 186 27.36 -8.29 -21.88
C ILE A 186 28.06 -6.94 -21.71
N LYS A 187 29.04 -6.85 -20.80
CA LYS A 187 29.84 -5.62 -20.61
C LYS A 187 30.54 -5.21 -21.91
N TYR A 188 31.15 -6.17 -22.60
CA TYR A 188 31.76 -5.91 -23.91
C TYR A 188 30.76 -5.30 -24.91
N ILE A 189 29.55 -5.85 -25.01
CA ILE A 189 28.49 -5.28 -25.86
C ILE A 189 28.08 -3.87 -25.41
N LEU A 190 27.96 -3.63 -24.11
CA LEU A 190 27.60 -2.31 -23.59
C LEU A 190 28.70 -1.28 -23.88
N ASP A 191 29.96 -1.63 -23.69
CA ASP A 191 31.11 -0.76 -23.95
C ASP A 191 31.23 -0.40 -25.43
N LEU A 192 30.93 -1.35 -26.34
CA LEU A 192 30.93 -1.12 -27.78
C LEU A 192 29.96 -0.01 -28.22
N TYR A 193 28.80 0.08 -27.58
CA TYR A 193 27.73 1.01 -28.00
C TYR A 193 27.53 2.18 -27.04
N MET A 194 28.33 2.31 -25.97
CA MET A 194 28.12 3.29 -24.91
C MET A 194 28.08 4.73 -25.43
N ASN A 195 28.98 5.08 -26.35
CA ASN A 195 29.07 6.42 -26.94
C ASN A 195 27.98 6.72 -27.98
N GLU A 196 27.27 5.70 -28.46
CA GLU A 196 26.19 5.85 -29.44
C GLU A 196 24.81 6.02 -28.79
N VAL A 197 24.72 5.86 -27.46
CA VAL A 197 23.46 5.99 -26.72
C VAL A 197 23.14 7.46 -26.51
N GLU A 198 21.95 7.87 -26.95
CA GLU A 198 21.47 9.23 -26.77
C GLU A 198 20.72 9.37 -25.44
N ILE A 199 21.37 9.99 -24.45
CA ILE A 199 20.80 10.24 -23.11
C ILE A 199 19.46 11.01 -23.21
N THR A 200 19.39 12.03 -24.07
CA THR A 200 18.20 12.86 -24.26
C THR A 200 16.97 12.02 -24.56
N ALA A 201 17.08 10.99 -25.40
CA ALA A 201 15.94 10.19 -25.77
C ALA A 201 15.67 9.00 -24.83
N ILE A 202 16.59 8.67 -23.91
CA ILE A 202 16.26 7.90 -22.69
C ILE A 202 15.37 8.75 -21.77
N ILE A 203 15.74 10.01 -21.52
CA ILE A 203 14.94 10.93 -20.69
C ILE A 203 13.57 11.15 -21.33
N ALA A 204 13.50 11.44 -22.64
CA ALA A 204 12.24 11.63 -23.35
C ALA A 204 11.25 10.46 -23.20
N LYS A 205 11.78 9.25 -22.98
CA LYS A 205 11.02 8.01 -22.77
C LYS A 205 11.11 7.48 -21.35
N GLY A 206 11.46 8.32 -20.37
CA GLY A 206 11.66 7.94 -18.97
C GLY A 206 10.48 7.15 -18.36
N LYS A 207 9.23 7.54 -18.69
CA LYS A 207 8.03 6.78 -18.28
C LYS A 207 8.09 5.31 -18.72
N GLU A 208 8.39 5.05 -19.99
CA GLU A 208 8.40 3.70 -20.56
C GLU A 208 9.66 2.93 -20.16
N PHE A 209 10.83 3.59 -20.18
CA PHE A 209 12.12 2.92 -20.10
C PHE A 209 12.62 2.76 -18.65
N ILE A 210 12.17 3.61 -17.74
CA ILE A 210 12.61 3.64 -16.34
C ILE A 210 11.46 3.22 -15.43
N GLU A 211 10.35 3.94 -15.44
CA GLU A 211 9.24 3.73 -14.49
C GLU A 211 8.43 2.46 -14.80
N CYS A 212 8.02 2.25 -16.06
CA CYS A 212 7.19 1.11 -16.47
C CYS A 212 8.01 -0.08 -17.04
N ASN A 213 9.31 -0.15 -16.74
CA ASN A 213 10.16 -1.21 -17.28
C ASN A 213 9.94 -2.54 -16.57
N GLU A 214 9.04 -3.37 -17.11
CA GLU A 214 8.65 -4.66 -16.55
C GLU A 214 9.85 -5.61 -16.30
N ASN A 215 10.89 -5.54 -17.13
CA ASN A 215 12.06 -6.41 -16.97
C ASN A 215 12.87 -6.04 -15.73
N LEU A 216 13.05 -4.74 -15.47
CA LEU A 216 13.76 -4.29 -14.27
C LEU A 216 13.00 -4.67 -13.01
N LEU A 217 11.67 -4.59 -13.05
CA LEU A 217 10.80 -4.93 -11.93
C LEU A 217 10.77 -6.43 -11.66
N LYS A 218 10.64 -7.26 -12.70
CA LYS A 218 10.56 -8.73 -12.58
C LYS A 218 11.81 -9.34 -11.94
N TYR A 219 13.00 -8.87 -12.33
CA TYR A 219 14.26 -9.45 -11.88
C TYR A 219 14.91 -8.68 -10.71
N ALA A 220 14.26 -7.63 -10.19
CA ALA A 220 14.81 -6.86 -9.07
C ALA A 220 15.01 -7.74 -7.83
N PRO A 221 16.17 -7.66 -7.16
CA PRO A 221 16.37 -8.38 -5.91
C PRO A 221 15.43 -7.83 -4.84
N ASN A 222 14.77 -8.73 -4.11
CA ASN A 222 14.11 -8.36 -2.87
C ASN A 222 15.20 -8.09 -1.84
N LYS A 223 15.17 -6.89 -1.28
CA LYS A 223 16.13 -6.41 -0.27
C LYS A 223 15.40 -5.51 0.72
N LEU A 224 16.00 -5.32 1.89
CA LEU A 224 15.54 -4.30 2.83
C LEU A 224 15.56 -2.90 2.21
N TYR A 225 14.55 -2.10 2.54
CA TYR A 225 14.58 -0.67 2.28
C TYR A 225 15.65 0.01 3.14
N THR A 226 16.21 1.12 2.67
CA THR A 226 17.27 1.86 3.39
C THR A 226 16.84 2.22 4.81
N HIS A 227 15.61 2.71 4.97
CA HIS A 227 15.07 3.08 6.27
C HIS A 227 14.93 1.89 7.24
N GLN A 228 14.73 0.66 6.74
CA GLN A 228 14.76 -0.56 7.56
C GLN A 228 16.19 -0.90 7.98
N LYS A 229 17.17 -0.73 7.08
CA LYS A 229 18.59 -0.91 7.42
C LYS A 229 19.03 0.08 8.48
N ASP A 230 18.61 1.33 8.40
CA ASP A 230 18.96 2.39 9.34
C ASP A 230 18.44 2.08 10.75
N ILE A 231 17.16 1.72 10.88
CA ILE A 231 16.57 1.39 12.19
C ILE A 231 17.16 0.12 12.79
N PHE A 232 17.44 -0.91 11.97
CA PHE A 232 18.14 -2.10 12.44
C PHE A 232 19.57 -1.78 12.88
N THR A 233 20.26 -0.90 12.16
CA THR A 233 21.61 -0.46 12.54
C THR A 233 21.62 0.24 13.89
N ILE A 234 20.62 1.09 14.18
CA ILE A 234 20.48 1.74 15.49
C ILE A 234 20.33 0.66 16.57
N PHE A 235 19.30 -0.18 16.49
CA PHE A 235 18.97 -1.16 17.53
C PHE A 235 19.86 -2.41 17.56
N ARG A 236 20.86 -2.53 16.69
CA ARG A 236 21.91 -3.57 16.79
C ARG A 236 23.11 -3.13 17.63
N LYS A 237 23.31 -1.82 17.83
CA LYS A 237 24.46 -1.32 18.58
C LYS A 237 24.32 -1.69 20.05
N THR A 238 25.39 -2.19 20.64
CA THR A 238 25.45 -2.52 22.08
C THR A 238 25.23 -1.29 22.96
N GLU A 239 25.55 -0.10 22.45
CA GLU A 239 25.35 1.19 23.13
C GLU A 239 23.89 1.53 23.38
N VAL A 240 22.97 1.04 22.53
CA VAL A 240 21.52 1.24 22.71
C VAL A 240 21.01 0.63 24.01
N ARG A 241 21.69 -0.39 24.55
CA ARG A 241 21.33 -0.97 25.87
C ARG A 241 21.72 -0.07 27.05
N ARG A 242 22.42 1.04 26.82
CA ARG A 242 22.91 1.99 27.83
C ARG A 242 22.38 3.40 27.63
N SER A 243 21.67 3.67 26.54
CA SER A 243 21.11 4.97 26.20
C SER A 243 19.60 4.89 26.01
N SER A 244 18.95 6.03 26.12
CA SER A 244 17.53 6.16 25.80
C SER A 244 17.38 6.71 24.39
N ASN A 245 16.61 6.07 23.52
CA ASN A 245 16.61 6.38 22.10
C ASN A 245 15.20 6.79 21.63
N LEU A 246 15.07 8.01 21.11
CA LEU A 246 13.86 8.45 20.40
C LEU A 246 14.15 8.43 18.90
N VAL A 247 13.45 7.56 18.16
CA VAL A 247 13.59 7.43 16.71
C VAL A 247 12.37 8.04 16.02
N LEU A 248 12.59 9.12 15.29
CA LEU A 248 11.62 9.73 14.39
C LEU A 248 11.67 8.99 13.04
N TYR A 249 10.75 8.05 12.83
CA TYR A 249 10.79 7.09 11.74
C TYR A 249 9.83 7.45 10.60
N MET A 250 10.34 8.20 9.62
CA MET A 250 9.60 8.69 8.47
C MET A 250 9.94 7.92 7.20
N ALA A 251 8.98 7.13 6.72
CA ALA A 251 9.08 6.51 5.41
C ALA A 251 7.70 6.47 4.75
N PRO A 252 7.61 6.31 3.42
CA PRO A 252 6.32 6.26 2.74
C PRO A 252 5.46 5.09 3.25
N THR A 253 4.15 5.16 3.04
CA THR A 253 3.31 4.00 3.35
C THR A 253 3.57 2.87 2.36
N ALA A 254 3.34 1.62 2.80
CA ALA A 254 3.63 0.38 2.06
C ALA A 254 5.12 0.06 1.80
N THR A 255 6.06 0.67 2.54
CA THR A 255 7.49 0.29 2.54
C THR A 255 7.88 -0.62 3.73
N GLY A 256 6.91 -1.27 4.36
CA GLY A 256 7.18 -2.25 5.42
C GLY A 256 7.46 -1.67 6.82
N LYS A 257 7.17 -0.38 7.09
CA LYS A 257 7.28 0.23 8.43
C LYS A 257 6.61 -0.62 9.51
N THR A 258 5.33 -0.95 9.32
CA THR A 258 4.52 -1.74 10.27
C THR A 258 5.06 -3.17 10.49
N LEU A 259 5.86 -3.73 9.57
CA LEU A 259 6.49 -5.05 9.74
C LEU A 259 7.86 -4.99 10.44
N THR A 260 8.45 -3.80 10.56
CA THR A 260 9.74 -3.55 11.24
C THR A 260 9.80 -4.11 12.67
N PRO A 261 8.72 -4.01 13.49
CA PRO A 261 8.66 -4.63 14.83
C PRO A 261 9.01 -6.12 14.86
N ILE A 262 8.67 -6.89 13.82
CA ILE A 262 8.94 -8.33 13.76
C ILE A 262 10.46 -8.58 13.78
N ALA A 263 11.23 -7.80 13.03
CA ALA A 263 12.69 -7.89 13.02
C ALA A 263 13.33 -7.32 14.29
N LEU A 264 12.82 -6.21 14.83
CA LEU A 264 13.32 -5.66 16.10
C LEU A 264 13.13 -6.64 17.26
N SER A 265 12.09 -7.49 17.18
CA SER A 265 11.82 -8.55 18.16
C SER A 265 12.87 -9.67 18.20
N GLU A 266 13.88 -9.66 17.32
CA GLU A 266 15.00 -10.61 17.38
C GLU A 266 15.88 -10.39 18.62
N ASN A 267 15.98 -9.14 19.12
CA ASN A 267 16.85 -8.78 20.25
C ASN A 267 16.16 -7.95 21.34
N HIS A 268 14.94 -7.47 21.10
CA HIS A 268 14.17 -6.64 22.04
C HIS A 268 12.78 -7.19 22.20
N ARG A 269 12.12 -6.92 23.33
CA ARG A 269 10.67 -7.11 23.45
C ARG A 269 9.95 -5.86 22.95
N ILE A 270 8.89 -6.03 22.19
CA ILE A 270 8.23 -4.91 21.51
C ILE A 270 6.84 -4.66 22.11
N ILE A 271 6.50 -3.40 22.37
CA ILE A 271 5.13 -2.96 22.57
C ILE A 271 4.73 -2.16 21.34
N PHE A 272 3.90 -2.77 20.49
CA PHE A 272 3.38 -2.16 19.28
C PHE A 272 2.06 -1.45 19.58
N VAL A 273 2.11 -0.11 19.58
CA VAL A 273 0.96 0.77 19.80
C VAL A 273 0.36 1.13 18.45
N CYS A 274 -0.93 0.85 18.26
CA CYS A 274 -1.63 1.22 17.04
C CYS A 274 -2.98 1.85 17.34
N ALA A 275 -3.31 2.93 16.61
CA ALA A 275 -4.61 3.58 16.74
C ALA A 275 -5.75 2.70 16.22
N ALA A 276 -5.47 1.80 15.28
CA ALA A 276 -6.49 1.05 14.56
C ALA A 276 -6.29 -0.47 14.61
N ARG A 277 -7.33 -1.18 15.06
CA ARG A 277 -7.31 -2.61 15.38
C ARG A 277 -6.81 -3.53 14.26
N HIS A 278 -7.31 -3.37 13.04
CA HIS A 278 -6.95 -4.25 11.91
C HIS A 278 -5.47 -4.11 11.53
N VAL A 279 -4.79 -2.98 11.83
CA VAL A 279 -3.34 -2.85 11.65
C VAL A 279 -2.62 -3.79 12.63
N GLY A 280 -3.01 -3.77 13.91
CA GLY A 280 -2.50 -4.69 14.91
C GLY A 280 -2.78 -6.17 14.58
N VAL A 281 -3.98 -6.48 14.09
CA VAL A 281 -4.35 -7.83 13.62
C VAL A 281 -3.50 -8.28 12.43
N ALA A 282 -3.23 -7.41 11.46
CA ALA A 282 -2.38 -7.71 10.31
C ALA A 282 -0.92 -7.95 10.72
N LEU A 283 -0.39 -7.16 11.66
CA LEU A 283 0.93 -7.38 12.24
C LEU A 283 0.99 -8.72 12.98
N ALA A 284 -0.02 -9.02 13.80
CA ALA A 284 -0.12 -10.29 14.54
C ALA A 284 -0.06 -11.50 13.61
N LYS A 285 -0.86 -11.49 12.53
CA LYS A 285 -0.89 -12.54 11.51
C LYS A 285 0.49 -12.76 10.87
N SER A 286 1.19 -11.66 10.57
CA SER A 286 2.55 -11.69 10.01
C SER A 286 3.57 -12.26 11.01
N ALA A 287 3.50 -11.84 12.27
CA ALA A 287 4.38 -12.28 13.35
C ALA A 287 4.21 -13.78 13.65
N ILE A 288 2.96 -14.26 13.76
CA ILE A 288 2.65 -15.68 14.00
C ILE A 288 3.12 -16.56 12.83
N SER A 289 3.05 -16.06 11.60
CA SER A 289 3.46 -16.81 10.41
C SER A 289 4.96 -17.13 10.35
N VAL A 290 5.78 -16.37 11.10
CA VAL A 290 7.22 -16.62 11.30
C VAL A 290 7.55 -17.10 12.72
N GLY A 291 6.52 -17.51 13.49
CA GLY A 291 6.69 -18.16 14.79
C GLY A 291 6.93 -17.24 15.97
N LYS A 292 6.67 -15.93 15.83
CA LYS A 292 6.79 -14.98 16.95
C LYS A 292 5.70 -15.18 17.99
N LYS A 293 6.10 -15.00 19.25
CA LYS A 293 5.24 -15.15 20.43
C LYS A 293 4.60 -13.81 20.77
N ILE A 294 3.29 -13.71 20.59
CA ILE A 294 2.57 -12.43 20.70
C ILE A 294 1.49 -12.42 21.79
N ALA A 295 1.08 -11.22 22.19
CA ALA A 295 -0.06 -10.97 23.07
C ALA A 295 -0.86 -9.75 22.62
N PHE A 296 -2.13 -9.67 23.05
CA PHE A 296 -3.04 -8.59 22.71
C PHE A 296 -3.53 -7.85 23.97
N ALA A 297 -3.45 -6.52 23.92
CA ALA A 297 -3.96 -5.60 24.92
C ALA A 297 -4.83 -4.51 24.25
N PHE A 298 -6.02 -4.88 23.77
CA PHE A 298 -6.99 -3.95 23.20
C PHE A 298 -8.12 -3.68 24.20
N GLY A 299 -8.39 -2.41 24.48
CA GLY A 299 -9.40 -1.98 25.45
C GLY A 299 -9.18 -2.55 26.85
N CYS A 300 -7.93 -2.65 27.31
CA CYS A 300 -7.56 -3.23 28.59
C CYS A 300 -7.39 -2.14 29.64
N ASP A 301 -8.02 -2.32 30.80
CA ASP A 301 -7.82 -1.46 31.96
C ASP A 301 -6.89 -2.12 32.99
N THR A 302 -6.83 -3.47 32.99
CA THR A 302 -6.03 -4.27 33.93
C THR A 302 -5.26 -5.39 33.23
N ALA A 303 -4.24 -5.95 33.90
CA ALA A 303 -3.44 -7.06 33.38
C ALA A 303 -4.28 -8.31 33.06
N ASP A 304 -5.37 -8.54 33.81
CA ASP A 304 -6.28 -9.67 33.61
C ASP A 304 -7.03 -9.62 32.26
N ASP A 305 -7.05 -8.45 31.62
CA ASP A 305 -7.69 -8.25 30.33
C ASP A 305 -6.81 -8.71 29.16
N ILE A 306 -5.49 -8.82 29.37
CA ILE A 306 -4.51 -9.20 28.36
C ILE A 306 -4.75 -10.65 27.92
N ARG A 307 -4.57 -10.92 26.62
CA ARG A 307 -4.75 -12.25 26.04
C ARG A 307 -3.50 -12.70 25.32
N LEU A 308 -2.94 -13.81 25.77
CA LEU A 308 -1.76 -14.44 25.17
C LEU A 308 -2.18 -15.30 23.98
N HIS A 309 -1.41 -15.23 22.90
CA HIS A 309 -1.53 -16.20 21.81
C HIS A 309 -0.98 -17.56 22.26
N TYR A 310 -1.45 -18.65 21.64
CA TYR A 310 -1.05 -20.01 22.01
C TYR A 310 0.46 -20.26 21.93
N TYR A 311 1.17 -19.58 21.03
CA TYR A 311 2.64 -19.65 20.94
C TYR A 311 3.37 -18.97 22.11
N ALA A 312 2.73 -18.02 22.78
CA ALA A 312 3.27 -17.35 23.96
C ALA A 312 2.90 -18.06 25.27
N ALA A 313 1.85 -18.89 25.27
CA ALA A 313 1.36 -19.56 26.46
C ALA A 313 2.39 -20.54 27.06
N LYS A 314 2.91 -20.23 28.26
CA LYS A 314 3.78 -21.13 29.04
C LYS A 314 2.95 -22.19 29.78
N THR A 315 1.91 -21.75 30.47
CA THR A 315 0.99 -22.58 31.26
C THR A 315 -0.39 -22.63 30.59
N TYR A 316 -0.87 -23.84 30.34
CA TYR A 316 -2.19 -24.04 29.74
C TYR A 316 -2.78 -25.39 30.10
N GLU A 317 -4.10 -25.42 30.22
CA GLU A 317 -4.87 -26.65 30.41
C GLU A 317 -5.10 -27.32 29.06
N LYS A 318 -4.87 -28.64 28.99
CA LYS A 318 -5.16 -29.44 27.79
C LYS A 318 -6.54 -30.08 27.89
N HIS A 319 -7.26 -30.09 26.79
CA HIS A 319 -8.54 -30.75 26.69
C HIS A 319 -8.35 -32.28 26.79
N ARG A 320 -8.97 -32.90 27.79
CA ARG A 320 -8.75 -34.33 28.14
C ARG A 320 -9.01 -35.31 26.99
N ARG A 321 -9.89 -34.96 26.04
CA ARG A 321 -10.29 -35.83 24.93
C ARG A 321 -9.54 -35.58 23.62
N THR A 322 -9.14 -34.35 23.34
CA THR A 322 -8.52 -33.97 22.05
C THR A 322 -7.03 -33.67 22.17
N GLY A 323 -6.51 -33.51 23.39
CA GLY A 323 -5.10 -33.18 23.65
C GLY A 323 -4.71 -31.74 23.30
N GLY A 324 -5.59 -30.98 22.63
CA GLY A 324 -5.39 -29.58 22.27
C GLY A 324 -5.49 -28.62 23.47
N ILE A 325 -5.00 -27.39 23.30
CA ILE A 325 -5.07 -26.34 24.32
C ILE A 325 -6.54 -25.97 24.58
N PHE A 326 -6.95 -25.94 25.85
CA PHE A 326 -8.30 -25.60 26.29
C PHE A 326 -8.37 -24.21 26.93
N LYS A 327 -7.54 -23.96 27.95
CA LYS A 327 -7.50 -22.66 28.65
C LYS A 327 -6.06 -22.23 28.84
N VAL A 328 -5.75 -21.01 28.40
CA VAL A 328 -4.44 -20.38 28.58
C VAL A 328 -4.48 -19.57 29.87
N ASP A 329 -3.43 -19.71 30.68
CA ASP A 329 -3.17 -18.78 31.77
C ASP A 329 -2.54 -17.51 31.19
N ASN A 330 -3.30 -16.41 31.20
CA ASN A 330 -2.86 -15.14 30.64
C ASN A 330 -2.05 -14.30 31.64
N SER A 331 -1.86 -14.77 32.88
CA SER A 331 -1.07 -14.05 33.88
C SER A 331 0.43 -14.23 33.70
N ASP A 332 0.90 -15.33 33.07
CA ASP A 332 2.32 -15.61 32.81
C ASP A 332 2.71 -15.24 31.36
N GLY A 333 3.10 -13.98 31.18
CA GLY A 333 3.50 -13.36 29.91
C GLY A 333 4.98 -13.45 29.58
N ILE A 334 5.78 -14.25 30.31
CA ILE A 334 7.25 -14.23 30.18
C ILE A 334 7.76 -14.50 28.77
N ASN A 335 7.00 -15.27 28.00
CA ASN A 335 7.34 -15.70 26.66
C ASN A 335 6.96 -14.68 25.58
N VAL A 336 6.30 -13.57 25.92
CA VAL A 336 5.82 -12.59 24.94
C VAL A 336 7.00 -11.80 24.36
N GLU A 337 7.15 -11.86 23.04
CA GLU A 337 8.13 -11.09 22.27
C GLU A 337 7.51 -9.79 21.73
N ILE A 338 6.24 -9.82 21.33
CA ILE A 338 5.51 -8.66 20.78
C ILE A 338 4.14 -8.54 21.47
N MET A 339 3.95 -7.44 22.20
CA MET A 339 2.68 -7.01 22.77
C MET A 339 2.02 -6.01 21.83
N ILE A 340 0.79 -6.28 21.39
CA ILE A 340 0.03 -5.42 20.47
C ILE A 340 -1.09 -4.74 21.24
N CYS A 341 -1.10 -3.41 21.28
CA CYS A 341 -2.07 -2.64 22.06
C CYS A 341 -2.63 -1.42 21.32
N ASP A 342 -3.73 -0.89 21.83
CA ASP A 342 -4.20 0.45 21.47
C ASP A 342 -3.56 1.52 22.36
N ILE A 343 -3.84 2.79 22.06
CA ILE A 343 -3.35 3.94 22.82
C ILE A 343 -3.84 3.87 24.28
N LYS A 344 -5.11 3.53 24.51
CA LYS A 344 -5.69 3.49 25.87
C LYS A 344 -4.98 2.45 26.76
N SER A 345 -4.62 1.31 26.19
CA SER A 345 -4.14 0.13 26.93
C SER A 345 -2.62 0.13 27.13
N TYR A 346 -1.90 1.13 26.59
CA TYR A 346 -0.43 1.16 26.57
C TYR A 346 0.19 0.99 27.95
N LEU A 347 -0.21 1.79 28.94
CA LEU A 347 0.38 1.72 30.29
C LEU A 347 0.14 0.36 30.97
N CYS A 348 -1.02 -0.24 30.74
CA CYS A 348 -1.33 -1.59 31.21
C CYS A 348 -0.39 -2.62 30.56
N ALA A 349 -0.26 -2.57 29.23
CA ALA A 349 0.62 -3.43 28.46
C ALA A 349 2.11 -3.27 28.85
N MET A 350 2.55 -2.03 29.10
CA MET A 350 3.89 -1.70 29.55
C MET A 350 4.21 -2.32 30.89
N ARG A 351 3.38 -2.07 31.91
CA ARG A 351 3.57 -2.60 33.27
C ARG A 351 3.53 -4.13 33.28
N TYR A 352 2.65 -4.74 32.49
CA TYR A 352 2.59 -6.19 32.34
C TYR A 352 3.88 -6.75 31.74
N MET A 353 4.41 -6.17 30.67
CA MET A 353 5.66 -6.67 30.07
C MET A 353 6.87 -6.46 31.00
N MET A 354 6.90 -5.36 31.74
CA MET A 354 7.98 -5.02 32.67
C MET A 354 8.03 -5.93 33.90
N SER A 355 6.90 -6.49 34.35
CA SER A 355 6.88 -7.36 35.53
C SER A 355 7.70 -8.65 35.36
N PHE A 356 8.05 -9.00 34.12
CA PHE A 356 8.89 -10.17 33.79
C PHE A 356 10.37 -9.83 33.56
N ASN A 357 10.78 -8.56 33.68
CA ASN A 357 12.17 -8.12 33.42
C ASN A 357 13.17 -8.87 34.30
N ASP A 358 12.89 -8.95 35.61
CA ASP A 358 13.77 -9.61 36.59
C ASP A 358 13.94 -11.11 36.28
N GLU A 359 12.85 -11.82 35.97
CA GLU A 359 12.90 -13.25 35.63
C GLU A 359 13.68 -13.50 34.32
N LEU A 360 13.66 -12.54 33.39
CA LEU A 360 14.37 -12.60 32.12
C LEU A 360 15.81 -12.10 32.18
N ASN A 361 16.29 -11.57 33.31
CA ASN A 361 17.55 -10.83 33.43
C ASN A 361 17.65 -9.69 32.39
N GLN A 362 16.56 -8.94 32.21
CA GLN A 362 16.44 -7.84 31.28
C GLN A 362 16.11 -6.53 32.01
N THR A 363 16.26 -5.42 31.30
CA THR A 363 15.92 -4.08 31.78
C THR A 363 14.91 -3.43 30.84
N ASN A 364 14.42 -2.24 31.20
CA ASN A 364 13.55 -1.46 30.30
C ASN A 364 14.25 -1.12 28.96
N ASN A 365 15.60 -1.07 28.94
CA ASN A 365 16.39 -0.86 27.72
C ASN A 365 16.32 -2.04 26.74
N ASP A 366 15.87 -3.21 27.17
CA ASP A 366 15.65 -4.37 26.29
C ASP A 366 14.24 -4.36 25.66
N MET A 367 13.47 -3.29 25.91
CA MET A 367 12.13 -3.09 25.38
C MET A 367 12.08 -1.91 24.43
N ILE A 368 11.14 -1.94 23.47
CA ILE A 368 10.89 -0.85 22.52
C ILE A 368 9.39 -0.54 22.49
N MET A 369 9.02 0.72 22.72
CA MET A 369 7.71 1.24 22.34
C MET A 369 7.74 1.59 20.86
N PHE A 370 7.04 0.83 20.03
CA PHE A 370 6.87 1.12 18.62
C PHE A 370 5.46 1.68 18.40
N TRP A 371 5.35 3.00 18.27
CA TRP A 371 4.08 3.68 18.03
C TRP A 371 3.88 3.92 16.54
N ASP A 372 2.93 3.19 15.95
CA ASP A 372 2.54 3.34 14.54
C ASP A 372 1.45 4.40 14.39
N GLU A 373 1.70 5.35 13.49
CA GLU A 373 0.87 6.52 13.17
C GLU A 373 0.48 7.37 14.41
N PRO A 374 1.46 7.90 15.17
CA PRO A 374 1.21 8.73 16.36
C PRO A 374 0.53 10.07 16.05
N THR A 375 0.48 10.49 14.78
CA THR A 375 -0.19 11.73 14.37
C THR A 375 -1.70 11.60 14.23
N ILE A 376 -2.25 10.37 14.30
CA ILE A 376 -3.69 10.15 14.23
C ILE A 376 -4.36 10.85 15.41
N THR A 377 -5.42 11.61 15.14
CA THR A 377 -6.17 12.48 16.06
C THR A 377 -5.50 13.79 16.46
N LEU A 378 -4.25 14.03 16.08
CA LEU A 378 -3.61 15.32 16.32
C LEU A 378 -4.13 16.41 15.36
N ASP A 379 -4.91 16.03 14.35
CA ASP A 379 -5.61 16.92 13.41
C ASP A 379 -6.84 17.61 14.01
N TYR A 380 -7.29 17.20 15.20
CA TYR A 380 -8.42 17.83 15.91
C TYR A 380 -7.94 18.77 17.01
N GLU A 381 -8.67 19.84 17.27
CA GLU A 381 -8.40 20.73 18.42
C GLU A 381 -8.54 20.02 19.76
N SER A 382 -9.49 19.08 19.87
CA SER A 382 -9.66 18.23 21.05
C SER A 382 -10.18 16.85 20.66
N HIS A 383 -9.63 15.81 21.29
CA HIS A 383 -10.03 14.42 21.08
C HIS A 383 -9.90 13.61 22.38
N GLU A 384 -10.74 12.58 22.57
CA GLU A 384 -10.68 11.69 23.74
C GLU A 384 -9.30 11.04 23.91
N CYS A 385 -8.63 10.72 22.79
CA CYS A 385 -7.29 10.16 22.79
C CYS A 385 -6.21 11.10 23.31
N HIS A 386 -6.42 12.42 23.31
CA HIS A 386 -5.40 13.38 23.73
C HIS A 386 -5.01 13.21 25.20
N GLU A 387 -5.98 12.90 26.06
CA GLU A 387 -5.72 12.60 27.48
C GLU A 387 -4.86 11.34 27.63
N TYR A 388 -5.20 10.27 26.91
CA TYR A 388 -4.40 9.04 26.93
C TYR A 388 -3.00 9.24 26.34
N ILE A 389 -2.85 10.03 25.27
CA ILE A 389 -1.54 10.35 24.67
C ILE A 389 -0.65 11.06 25.69
N SER A 390 -1.19 12.11 26.33
CA SER A 390 -0.45 12.89 27.32
C SER A 390 -0.06 12.03 28.54
N LYS A 391 -1.01 11.27 29.07
CA LYS A 391 -0.76 10.34 30.18
C LYS A 391 0.26 9.27 29.83
N ASN A 392 0.14 8.65 28.67
CA ASN A 392 1.07 7.63 28.21
C ASN A 392 2.49 8.17 28.09
N TRP A 393 2.65 9.39 27.58
CA TRP A 393 3.97 9.99 27.42
C TRP A 393 4.61 10.33 28.76
N GLN A 394 3.84 10.85 29.71
CA GLN A 394 4.30 11.22 31.05
C GLN A 394 4.66 10.01 31.90
N GLU A 395 3.82 8.97 31.89
CA GLU A 395 4.01 7.76 32.71
C GLU A 395 4.84 6.67 32.00
N ASN A 396 5.38 6.94 30.80
CA ASN A 396 6.18 5.95 30.08
C ASN A 396 7.53 5.68 30.75
N GLU A 397 7.83 4.40 30.98
CA GLU A 397 9.09 3.94 31.55
C GLU A 397 10.01 3.25 30.52
N ILE A 398 9.56 3.12 29.26
CA ILE A 398 10.32 2.48 28.17
C ILE A 398 11.21 3.53 27.47
N PRO A 399 12.54 3.42 27.58
CA PRO A 399 13.49 4.44 27.11
C PRO A 399 13.74 4.41 25.60
N ASN A 400 13.40 3.31 24.92
CA ASN A 400 13.51 3.19 23.47
C ASN A 400 12.13 3.38 22.83
N ILE A 401 11.96 4.51 22.14
CA ILE A 401 10.71 4.93 21.52
C ILE A 401 10.91 5.09 20.02
N VAL A 402 10.02 4.49 19.23
CA VAL A 402 9.94 4.69 17.78
C VAL A 402 8.60 5.32 17.44
N LEU A 403 8.62 6.55 16.92
CA LEU A 403 7.45 7.23 16.37
C LEU A 403 7.43 7.04 14.85
N SER A 404 6.53 6.19 14.35
CA SER A 404 6.46 5.77 12.95
C SER A 404 5.30 6.44 12.22
N SER A 405 5.56 7.41 11.34
CA SER A 405 4.54 7.97 10.43
C SER A 405 5.17 8.55 9.17
N ALA A 406 4.44 8.55 8.06
CA ALA A 406 4.86 9.22 6.83
C ALA A 406 4.81 10.76 6.94
N THR A 407 4.00 11.29 7.86
CA THR A 407 3.76 12.74 8.02
C THR A 407 4.13 13.21 9.43
N LEU A 408 5.13 12.58 10.03
CA LEU A 408 5.67 13.04 11.30
C LEU A 408 6.30 14.43 11.08
N PRO A 409 6.08 15.41 11.98
CA PRO A 409 6.76 16.69 11.91
C PRO A 409 8.28 16.57 11.96
N ASP A 410 8.97 17.56 11.41
CA ASP A 410 10.43 17.64 11.52
C ASP A 410 10.87 17.94 12.96
N GLU A 411 12.05 17.47 13.34
CA GLU A 411 12.63 17.69 14.69
C GLU A 411 12.60 19.16 15.14
N ILE A 412 12.80 20.09 14.21
CA ILE A 412 12.78 21.54 14.49
C ILE A 412 11.37 22.03 14.88
N GLU A 413 10.33 21.39 14.34
CA GLU A 413 8.93 21.73 14.61
C GLU A 413 8.46 21.16 15.96
N ILE A 414 9.08 20.10 16.48
CA ILE A 414 8.63 19.38 17.70
C ILE A 414 9.59 19.49 18.89
N GLY A 415 10.14 20.68 19.11
CA GLY A 415 11.12 20.95 20.17
C GLY A 415 10.64 20.59 21.58
N ASP A 416 9.38 20.86 21.92
CA ASP A 416 8.81 20.57 23.24
C ASP A 416 8.65 19.06 23.45
N THR A 417 8.25 18.35 22.40
CA THR A 417 8.16 16.88 22.41
C THR A 417 9.51 16.24 22.73
N ILE A 418 10.56 16.71 22.05
CA ILE A 418 11.93 16.21 22.24
C ILE A 418 12.45 16.57 23.63
N SER A 419 12.16 17.79 24.10
CA SER A 419 12.55 18.23 25.43
C SER A 419 11.88 17.40 26.52
N GLY A 420 10.58 17.10 26.36
CA GLY A 420 9.84 16.20 27.24
C GLY A 420 10.47 14.80 27.31
N PHE A 421 10.85 14.22 26.16
CA PHE A 421 11.56 12.94 26.16
C PHE A 421 12.91 13.01 26.90
N LYS A 422 13.70 14.06 26.66
CA LYS A 422 15.01 14.25 27.31
C LYS A 422 14.92 14.47 28.82
N MET A 423 13.82 15.05 29.30
CA MET A 423 13.56 15.22 30.73
C MET A 423 13.21 13.90 31.41
N ASN A 424 12.42 13.04 30.76
CA ASN A 424 12.06 11.72 31.30
C ASN A 424 13.23 10.72 31.26
N PHE A 425 14.13 10.87 30.30
CA PHE A 425 15.19 9.90 30.06
C PHE A 425 16.57 10.54 29.95
N GLU A 426 17.43 10.26 30.93
CA GLU A 426 18.84 10.64 30.93
C GLU A 426 19.60 9.96 29.78
N ASN A 427 20.70 10.59 29.34
CA ASN A 427 21.55 10.10 28.23
C ASN A 427 20.77 9.77 26.95
N SER A 428 19.82 10.65 26.61
CA SER A 428 18.90 10.48 25.49
C SER A 428 19.53 10.85 24.15
N ILE A 429 19.29 10.01 23.14
CA ILE A 429 19.76 10.18 21.76
C ILE A 429 18.55 10.25 20.83
N ILE A 430 18.52 11.28 19.99
CA ILE A 430 17.48 11.47 18.98
C ILE A 430 18.01 10.99 17.64
N HIS A 431 17.27 10.11 16.97
CA HIS A 431 17.60 9.60 15.64
C HIS A 431 16.51 9.99 14.66
N LYS A 432 16.89 10.59 13.53
CA LYS A 432 15.99 10.87 12.42
C LYS A 432 16.23 9.86 11.30
N ILE A 433 15.18 9.15 10.91
CA ILE A 433 15.20 8.27 9.73
C ILE A 433 14.18 8.81 8.75
N SER A 434 14.63 9.19 7.56
CA SER A 434 13.77 9.70 6.49
C SER A 434 14.03 8.96 5.18
N SER A 435 12.97 8.51 4.51
CA SER A 435 13.06 7.94 3.16
C SER A 435 11.97 8.51 2.24
N SER A 436 12.35 8.75 0.98
CA SER A 436 11.46 9.15 -0.11
C SER A 436 11.42 8.11 -1.23
N GLU A 437 11.94 6.90 -0.99
CA GLU A 437 12.07 5.89 -2.03
C GLU A 437 10.68 5.50 -2.58
N CYS A 438 10.48 5.75 -3.88
CA CYS A 438 9.29 5.35 -4.60
C CYS A 438 9.67 4.66 -5.90
N LYS A 439 8.96 3.59 -6.24
CA LYS A 439 9.20 2.82 -7.48
C LYS A 439 8.33 3.28 -8.65
N LYS A 440 7.34 4.13 -8.38
CA LYS A 440 6.36 4.62 -9.37
C LYS A 440 5.79 5.97 -8.97
N SER A 441 5.51 6.82 -9.95
CA SER A 441 4.78 8.08 -9.81
C SER A 441 3.26 7.86 -9.83
N ILE A 442 2.56 8.71 -9.11
CA ILE A 442 1.09 8.74 -9.08
C ILE A 442 0.68 10.06 -9.70
N GLN A 443 -0.10 9.99 -10.77
CA GLN A 443 -0.51 11.18 -11.49
C GLN A 443 -1.50 12.01 -10.66
N LEU A 444 -1.20 13.29 -10.45
CA LEU A 444 -2.10 14.24 -9.79
C LEU A 444 -2.79 15.11 -10.85
N THR A 445 -4.12 15.22 -10.80
CA THR A 445 -4.91 15.99 -11.77
C THR A 445 -5.85 17.00 -11.12
N ASN A 446 -6.06 18.13 -11.80
CA ASN A 446 -6.99 19.18 -11.37
C ASN A 446 -8.44 18.86 -11.76
N THR A 447 -9.34 19.82 -11.50
CA THR A 447 -10.77 19.70 -11.82
C THR A 447 -11.08 19.53 -13.31
N SER A 448 -10.17 19.94 -14.18
CA SER A 448 -10.26 19.83 -15.65
C SER A 448 -9.65 18.54 -16.21
N GLY A 449 -9.07 17.69 -15.35
CA GLY A 449 -8.34 16.48 -15.77
C GLY A 449 -6.95 16.76 -16.34
N GLU A 450 -6.41 17.97 -16.12
CA GLU A 450 -5.04 18.34 -16.49
C GLU A 450 -4.06 17.91 -15.40
N VAL A 451 -2.84 17.55 -15.80
CA VAL A 451 -1.78 17.19 -14.85
C VAL A 451 -1.35 18.40 -14.02
N ILE A 452 -1.02 18.14 -12.76
CA ILE A 452 -0.55 19.16 -11.81
C ILE A 452 0.97 19.03 -11.69
N LEU A 453 1.68 20.05 -12.15
CA LEU A 453 3.13 20.22 -11.97
C LEU A 453 3.44 21.70 -11.69
N PRO A 454 4.51 22.00 -10.93
CA PRO A 454 4.88 23.37 -10.57
C PRO A 454 4.86 24.35 -11.75
N HIS A 455 5.42 23.95 -12.91
CA HIS A 455 5.51 24.80 -14.09
C HIS A 455 4.18 25.04 -14.84
N LEU A 456 3.12 24.30 -14.50
CA LEU A 456 1.79 24.42 -15.11
C LEU A 456 0.80 25.16 -14.20
N VAL A 457 1.13 25.30 -12.92
CA VAL A 457 0.26 25.85 -11.87
C VAL A 457 0.66 27.29 -11.52
N TYR A 458 1.95 27.54 -11.31
CA TYR A 458 2.41 28.80 -10.71
C TYR A 458 2.84 29.81 -11.77
N LYS A 459 1.93 30.71 -12.15
CA LYS A 459 2.27 31.84 -13.03
C LYS A 459 3.26 32.81 -12.36
N LYS A 460 3.09 33.11 -11.08
CA LYS A 460 3.99 34.01 -10.34
C LYS A 460 5.27 33.27 -9.94
N TYR A 461 6.42 33.88 -10.20
CA TYR A 461 7.71 33.30 -9.88
C TYR A 461 7.89 33.04 -8.37
N ASP A 462 7.45 33.96 -7.51
CA ASP A 462 7.58 33.80 -6.05
C ASP A 462 6.82 32.57 -5.53
N ASP A 463 5.64 32.30 -6.08
CA ASP A 463 4.83 31.14 -5.68
C ASP A 463 5.44 29.83 -6.22
N LEU A 464 6.05 29.87 -7.41
CA LEU A 464 6.86 28.77 -7.92
C LEU A 464 8.04 28.48 -6.98
N GLN A 465 8.79 29.49 -6.54
CA GLN A 465 9.93 29.30 -5.64
C GLN A 465 9.51 28.71 -4.29
N LYS A 466 8.39 29.17 -3.71
CA LYS A 466 7.83 28.57 -2.48
C LYS A 466 7.50 27.08 -2.69
N CYS A 467 6.91 26.74 -3.82
CA CYS A 467 6.60 25.35 -4.17
C CYS A 467 7.87 24.50 -4.32
N ILE A 468 8.88 25.00 -5.04
CA ILE A 468 10.17 24.32 -5.21
C ILE A 468 10.82 24.06 -3.85
N HIS A 469 10.91 25.08 -3.00
CA HIS A 469 11.48 24.95 -1.67
C HIS A 469 10.76 23.90 -0.83
N HIS A 470 9.43 23.91 -0.83
CA HIS A 470 8.62 22.92 -0.11
C HIS A 470 8.83 21.49 -0.64
N CYS A 471 8.81 21.29 -1.96
CA CYS A 471 8.98 19.96 -2.57
C CYS A 471 10.38 19.37 -2.34
N ILE A 472 11.43 20.21 -2.36
CA ILE A 472 12.81 19.77 -2.08
C ILE A 472 12.95 19.36 -0.62
N HIS A 473 12.35 20.10 0.31
CA HIS A 473 12.36 19.74 1.75
C HIS A 473 11.53 18.48 2.02
N ASN A 474 10.39 18.32 1.34
CA ASN A 474 9.50 17.17 1.48
C ASN A 474 9.54 16.26 0.24
N ARG A 475 10.64 15.51 0.09
CA ARG A 475 10.86 14.60 -1.05
C ARG A 475 9.76 13.54 -1.23
N THR A 476 8.91 13.27 -0.23
CA THR A 476 7.78 12.35 -0.40
C THR A 476 6.78 12.83 -1.45
N ILE A 477 6.68 14.15 -1.67
CA ILE A 477 5.83 14.78 -2.69
C ILE A 477 6.27 14.39 -4.10
N PHE A 478 7.54 14.06 -4.32
CA PHE A 478 8.05 13.67 -5.63
C PHE A 478 7.27 12.49 -6.20
N ARG A 479 6.74 11.60 -5.35
CA ARG A 479 5.89 10.49 -5.77
C ARG A 479 4.67 10.94 -6.57
N TYR A 480 4.11 12.12 -6.30
CA TYR A 480 2.89 12.64 -6.94
C TYR A 480 3.16 13.52 -8.17
N LEU A 481 4.44 13.71 -8.52
CA LEU A 481 4.83 14.43 -9.72
C LEU A 481 5.01 13.43 -10.87
N ASP A 482 4.18 13.58 -11.90
CA ASP A 482 4.13 12.67 -13.05
C ASP A 482 5.44 12.76 -13.85
N LEU A 483 6.14 11.62 -13.95
CA LEU A 483 7.45 11.54 -14.61
C LEU A 483 7.35 11.85 -16.11
N HIS A 484 6.24 11.49 -16.76
CA HIS A 484 6.07 11.69 -18.20
C HIS A 484 6.12 13.17 -18.58
N TYR A 485 5.33 13.98 -17.89
CA TYR A 485 5.23 15.41 -18.15
C TYR A 485 6.49 16.16 -17.69
N ILE A 486 7.18 15.66 -16.65
CA ILE A 486 8.52 16.14 -16.30
C ILE A 486 9.52 15.91 -17.44
N CYS A 487 9.53 14.71 -18.04
CA CYS A 487 10.42 14.39 -19.16
C CYS A 487 10.13 15.28 -20.38
N ILE A 488 8.84 15.53 -20.67
CA ILE A 488 8.43 16.45 -21.74
C ILE A 488 8.96 17.86 -21.47
N PHE A 489 8.80 18.37 -20.25
CA PHE A 489 9.31 19.69 -19.87
C PHE A 489 10.83 19.79 -20.06
N ILE A 490 11.57 18.80 -19.56
CA ILE A 490 13.04 18.75 -19.66
C ILE A 490 13.50 18.83 -21.12
N VAL A 491 12.95 17.98 -21.98
CA VAL A 491 13.35 17.89 -23.39
C VAL A 491 13.00 19.19 -24.12
N LEU A 492 11.76 19.68 -23.98
CA LEU A 492 11.31 20.88 -24.68
C LEU A 492 11.96 22.18 -24.18
N LEU A 493 12.49 22.20 -22.95
CA LEU A 493 13.28 23.32 -22.45
C LEU A 493 14.71 23.29 -22.99
N ASN A 494 15.31 22.09 -23.12
CA ASN A 494 16.65 21.93 -23.70
C ASN A 494 16.66 22.23 -25.22
N GLU A 495 15.54 22.02 -25.90
CA GLU A 495 15.36 22.31 -27.33
C GLU A 495 14.77 23.72 -27.58
N ASP A 496 14.74 24.62 -26.59
CA ASP A 496 14.15 25.95 -26.74
C ASP A 496 15.10 26.93 -27.46
N ASP A 497 14.61 27.57 -28.53
CA ASP A 497 15.39 28.54 -29.30
C ASP A 497 15.55 29.91 -28.62
N LYS A 498 14.69 30.24 -27.65
CA LYS A 498 14.63 31.57 -26.99
C LYS A 498 15.22 31.58 -25.59
N TYR A 499 15.27 30.43 -24.92
CA TYR A 499 15.84 30.26 -23.61
C TYR A 499 17.00 29.28 -23.66
N THR A 500 18.19 29.73 -23.25
CA THR A 500 19.38 28.89 -23.19
C THR A 500 19.64 28.43 -21.77
N ILE A 501 19.67 27.11 -21.57
CA ILE A 501 20.06 26.51 -20.31
C ILE A 501 21.57 26.71 -20.09
N ILE A 502 21.97 27.01 -18.86
CA ILE A 502 23.38 27.12 -18.48
C ILE A 502 24.13 25.81 -18.77
N PRO A 503 25.40 25.84 -19.22
CA PRO A 503 26.14 24.66 -19.65
C PRO A 503 26.08 23.50 -18.64
N GLU A 504 26.26 23.79 -17.35
CA GLU A 504 26.29 22.78 -16.28
C GLU A 504 24.97 22.04 -16.07
N LEU A 505 23.87 22.60 -16.59
CA LEU A 505 22.54 22.01 -16.53
C LEU A 505 22.07 21.49 -17.89
N GLN A 506 22.89 21.47 -18.94
CA GLN A 506 22.52 20.74 -20.14
C GLN A 506 22.48 19.24 -19.86
N ILE A 507 21.58 18.52 -20.53
CA ILE A 507 21.34 17.09 -20.26
C ILE A 507 22.64 16.27 -20.24
N ARG A 508 23.54 16.51 -21.20
CA ARG A 508 24.79 15.74 -21.35
C ARG A 508 25.83 16.07 -20.29
N ASP A 509 25.85 17.31 -19.82
CA ASP A 509 26.80 17.78 -18.80
C ASP A 509 26.31 17.43 -17.40
N TYR A 510 24.99 17.42 -17.18
CA TYR A 510 24.39 17.03 -15.91
C TYR A 510 24.40 15.51 -15.69
N PHE A 511 24.10 14.72 -16.72
CA PHE A 511 24.14 13.26 -16.67
C PHE A 511 25.37 12.75 -17.43
N GLU A 512 26.50 12.62 -16.72
CA GLU A 512 27.75 12.10 -17.28
C GLU A 512 27.60 10.66 -17.78
N SER A 513 26.78 9.85 -17.11
CA SER A 513 26.54 8.45 -17.46
C SER A 513 25.07 8.07 -17.42
N ILE A 514 24.72 7.06 -18.23
CA ILE A 514 23.42 6.38 -18.15
C ILE A 514 23.12 5.80 -16.76
N TYR A 515 24.17 5.49 -16.00
CA TYR A 515 24.04 4.96 -14.64
C TYR A 515 23.50 5.98 -13.64
N ASP A 516 23.61 7.28 -13.96
CA ASP A 516 23.13 8.38 -13.12
C ASP A 516 21.65 8.68 -13.34
N ILE A 517 21.02 8.00 -14.32
CA ILE A 517 19.65 8.27 -14.74
C ILE A 517 18.68 7.27 -14.11
N ASP A 518 17.89 7.74 -13.16
CA ASP A 518 16.74 7.04 -12.61
C ASP A 518 15.59 8.04 -12.39
N MET A 519 14.47 7.56 -11.83
CA MET A 519 13.30 8.41 -11.63
C MET A 519 13.57 9.55 -10.64
N GLU A 520 14.39 9.33 -9.62
CA GLU A 520 14.68 10.32 -8.59
C GLU A 520 15.63 11.39 -9.14
N SER A 521 16.70 10.98 -9.84
CA SER A 521 17.65 11.91 -10.44
C SER A 521 17.04 12.77 -11.55
N ILE A 522 16.09 12.26 -12.33
CA ILE A 522 15.31 13.05 -13.31
C ILE A 522 14.46 14.11 -12.60
N LYS A 523 13.83 13.77 -11.47
CA LYS A 523 13.01 14.71 -10.69
C LYS A 523 13.86 15.78 -10.00
N ASP A 524 15.02 15.40 -9.47
CA ASP A 524 16.00 16.35 -8.93
C ASP A 524 16.49 17.32 -10.02
N TYR A 525 16.81 16.80 -11.21
CA TYR A 525 17.20 17.62 -12.35
C TYR A 525 16.10 18.60 -12.78
N TYR A 526 14.84 18.15 -12.81
CA TYR A 526 13.68 19.00 -13.08
C TYR A 526 13.58 20.19 -12.13
N PHE A 527 13.75 19.97 -10.81
CA PHE A 527 13.71 21.06 -9.84
C PHE A 527 14.93 22.00 -9.97
N LYS A 528 16.12 21.48 -10.25
CA LYS A 528 17.31 22.31 -10.52
C LYS A 528 17.10 23.19 -11.75
N LEU A 529 16.52 22.65 -12.82
CA LEU A 529 16.16 23.44 -14.01
C LEU A 529 15.20 24.55 -13.65
N LEU A 530 14.10 24.26 -12.94
CA LEU A 530 13.14 25.27 -12.53
C LEU A 530 13.76 26.37 -11.67
N GLN A 531 14.64 26.00 -10.73
CA GLN A 531 15.32 26.95 -9.86
C GLN A 531 16.32 27.83 -10.63
N SER A 532 16.91 27.31 -11.71
CA SER A 532 17.87 28.05 -12.54
C SER A 532 17.23 29.09 -13.47
N ILE A 533 15.91 29.01 -13.71
CA ILE A 533 15.22 29.92 -14.61
C ILE A 533 15.19 31.34 -13.99
N PRO A 534 15.70 32.37 -14.70
CA PRO A 534 15.60 33.75 -14.25
C PRO A 534 14.15 34.26 -14.24
N VAL A 535 13.84 35.16 -13.32
CA VAL A 535 12.51 35.79 -13.18
C VAL A 535 12.00 36.34 -14.50
N ASP A 536 12.86 37.06 -15.24
CA ASP A 536 12.53 37.73 -16.50
C ASP A 536 12.16 36.75 -17.63
N SER A 537 12.61 35.49 -17.55
CA SER A 537 12.31 34.45 -18.53
C SER A 537 11.07 33.63 -18.16
N TRP A 538 10.59 33.73 -16.91
CA TRP A 538 9.55 32.84 -16.40
C TRP A 538 8.21 33.03 -17.11
N ASP A 539 7.79 34.27 -17.36
CA ASP A 539 6.50 34.53 -18.03
C ASP A 539 6.43 33.91 -19.44
N TYR A 540 7.55 33.94 -20.17
CA TYR A 540 7.67 33.27 -21.47
C TYR A 540 7.54 31.76 -21.33
N ILE A 541 8.34 31.15 -20.44
CA ILE A 541 8.37 29.70 -20.24
C ILE A 541 7.00 29.19 -19.75
N TYR A 542 6.42 29.84 -18.75
CA TYR A 542 5.10 29.50 -18.24
C TYR A 542 4.05 29.55 -19.35
N THR A 543 4.05 30.61 -20.18
CA THR A 543 3.07 30.74 -21.28
C THR A 543 3.30 29.67 -22.36
N LYS A 544 4.55 29.39 -22.73
CA LYS A 544 4.92 28.33 -23.69
C LYS A 544 4.34 26.99 -23.22
N PHE A 545 4.62 26.59 -21.98
CA PHE A 545 4.16 25.31 -21.48
C PHE A 545 2.66 25.30 -21.25
N LYS A 546 2.07 26.31 -20.60
CA LYS A 546 0.63 26.33 -20.26
C LYS A 546 -0.31 26.19 -21.46
N THR A 547 0.10 26.65 -22.65
CA THR A 547 -0.69 26.56 -23.89
C THR A 547 -0.68 25.17 -24.53
N MET A 548 0.23 24.29 -24.12
CA MET A 548 0.27 22.90 -24.60
C MET A 548 -0.87 22.06 -24.02
N ASN A 549 -1.12 20.89 -24.60
CA ASN A 549 -2.14 19.97 -24.09
C ASN A 549 -1.60 19.18 -22.88
N HIS A 550 -2.22 19.41 -21.72
CA HIS A 550 -1.86 18.76 -20.45
C HIS A 550 -2.93 17.81 -19.93
N ILE A 551 -3.90 17.45 -20.77
CA ILE A 551 -4.97 16.52 -20.40
C ILE A 551 -4.33 15.16 -20.09
N ALA A 552 -4.36 14.81 -18.81
CA ALA A 552 -3.80 13.59 -18.25
C ALA A 552 -4.83 12.45 -18.25
N ILE A 553 -6.10 12.78 -18.00
CA ILE A 553 -7.20 11.83 -18.05
C ILE A 553 -7.78 11.81 -19.46
N GLU A 554 -7.71 10.65 -20.12
CA GLU A 554 -8.24 10.48 -21.47
C GLU A 554 -9.73 10.87 -21.53
N LYS A 555 -10.07 11.74 -22.47
CA LYS A 555 -11.47 12.11 -22.73
C LYS A 555 -12.16 11.02 -23.54
N ASN A 556 -13.40 10.72 -23.18
CA ASN A 556 -14.25 9.79 -23.91
C ASN A 556 -14.41 10.24 -25.37
N LYS A 557 -14.17 9.32 -26.32
CA LYS A 557 -14.22 9.60 -27.76
C LYS A 557 -15.62 10.01 -28.25
N TYR A 558 -16.67 9.43 -27.67
CA TYR A 558 -18.07 9.68 -28.04
C TYR A 558 -18.69 10.85 -27.29
N TYR A 559 -18.24 11.09 -26.05
CA TYR A 559 -18.79 12.10 -25.15
C TYR A 559 -17.78 13.20 -24.80
N LYS A 560 -17.01 13.70 -25.77
CA LYS A 560 -15.89 14.65 -25.56
C LYS A 560 -16.26 15.92 -24.80
N ASP A 561 -17.48 16.43 -25.02
CA ASP A 561 -17.93 17.69 -24.41
C ASP A 561 -18.34 17.56 -22.93
N ILE A 562 -18.74 16.35 -22.53
CA ILE A 562 -19.22 16.05 -21.16
C ILE A 562 -18.12 15.34 -20.36
N SER A 563 -17.24 14.62 -21.04
CA SER A 563 -16.13 13.87 -20.45
C SER A 563 -15.06 14.81 -19.91
N ASN A 564 -14.95 14.80 -18.59
CA ASN A 564 -13.95 15.54 -17.83
C ASN A 564 -13.28 14.63 -16.77
N GLY A 565 -13.46 13.32 -16.87
CA GLY A 565 -12.94 12.35 -15.91
C GLY A 565 -13.76 12.24 -14.62
N MET A 566 -14.99 12.77 -14.57
CA MET A 566 -15.77 12.89 -13.32
C MET A 566 -17.10 12.15 -13.36
N ASN A 567 -17.59 11.78 -14.54
CA ASN A 567 -18.81 11.00 -14.70
C ASN A 567 -18.52 9.49 -14.52
N ILE A 568 -18.04 9.14 -13.32
CA ILE A 568 -17.45 7.84 -12.99
C ILE A 568 -18.45 6.68 -12.97
N THR A 569 -19.76 6.94 -13.06
CA THR A 569 -20.78 5.89 -13.23
C THR A 569 -21.27 5.76 -14.68
N THR A 570 -20.76 6.60 -15.60
CA THR A 570 -21.15 6.62 -17.02
C THR A 570 -19.93 6.78 -17.94
N CYS A 571 -19.82 7.87 -18.70
CA CYS A 571 -18.85 8.02 -19.79
C CYS A 571 -17.40 8.13 -19.35
N ASP A 572 -17.11 8.41 -18.08
CA ASP A 572 -15.74 8.49 -17.56
C ASP A 572 -15.34 7.26 -16.72
N ALA A 573 -16.24 6.27 -16.55
CA ALA A 573 -15.98 5.07 -15.75
C ALA A 573 -14.75 4.29 -16.24
N PHE A 574 -14.54 4.25 -17.57
CA PHE A 574 -13.43 3.55 -18.19
C PHE A 574 -12.05 4.04 -17.76
N THR A 575 -11.97 5.27 -17.25
CA THR A 575 -10.73 5.87 -16.74
C THR A 575 -10.31 5.29 -15.38
N LEU A 576 -11.17 4.47 -14.74
CA LEU A 576 -10.89 3.78 -13.49
C LEU A 576 -10.52 2.32 -13.81
N THR A 577 -9.23 2.03 -13.82
CA THR A 577 -8.64 0.76 -14.23
C THR A 577 -8.07 0.00 -13.03
N ASP A 578 -7.75 -1.28 -13.25
CA ASP A 578 -6.90 -2.13 -12.40
C ASP A 578 -7.36 -2.47 -10.97
N GLY A 579 -8.16 -1.63 -10.31
CA GLY A 579 -8.55 -1.85 -8.92
C GLY A 579 -9.62 -0.87 -8.41
N PRO A 580 -10.03 -1.04 -7.14
CA PRO A 580 -11.06 -0.21 -6.56
C PRO A 580 -10.59 1.24 -6.48
N THR A 581 -11.55 2.14 -6.60
CA THR A 581 -11.34 3.58 -6.46
C THR A 581 -11.87 4.06 -5.11
N ILE A 582 -11.19 5.02 -4.49
CA ILE A 582 -11.70 5.72 -3.31
C ILE A 582 -12.17 7.13 -3.66
N PHE A 583 -13.30 7.55 -3.10
CA PHE A 583 -13.78 8.92 -3.13
C PHE A 583 -13.84 9.44 -1.70
N ILE A 584 -12.97 10.40 -1.37
CA ILE A 584 -12.91 11.01 -0.04
C ILE A 584 -13.75 12.28 -0.07
N ALA A 585 -14.73 12.39 0.81
CA ALA A 585 -15.60 13.56 0.93
C ALA A 585 -16.17 13.67 2.35
N ASP A 586 -16.40 14.89 2.83
CA ASP A 586 -17.07 15.09 4.13
C ASP A 586 -18.51 14.61 4.08
N ASN A 587 -19.24 14.92 2.99
CA ASN A 587 -20.61 14.46 2.80
C ASN A 587 -20.68 13.23 1.86
N VAL A 588 -20.38 12.06 2.44
CA VAL A 588 -20.40 10.76 1.76
C VAL A 588 -21.76 10.47 1.09
N GLU A 589 -22.87 10.77 1.77
CA GLU A 589 -24.21 10.49 1.23
C GLU A 589 -24.53 11.31 -0.02
N LYS A 590 -24.12 12.57 -0.06
CA LYS A 590 -24.33 13.45 -1.21
C LYS A 590 -23.62 12.93 -2.44
N ILE A 591 -22.39 12.46 -2.30
CA ILE A 591 -21.63 11.85 -3.40
C ILE A 591 -22.31 10.57 -3.88
N ALA A 592 -22.76 9.72 -2.96
CA ALA A 592 -23.44 8.48 -3.31
C ALA A 592 -24.77 8.71 -4.05
N LYS A 593 -25.60 9.66 -3.58
CA LYS A 593 -26.82 10.08 -4.27
C LYS A 593 -26.52 10.65 -5.66
N TYR A 594 -25.44 11.43 -5.79
CA TYR A 594 -24.97 11.92 -7.08
C TYR A 594 -24.56 10.79 -8.03
N CYS A 595 -23.84 9.76 -7.56
CA CYS A 595 -23.47 8.59 -8.36
C CYS A 595 -24.70 7.88 -8.96
N ILE A 596 -25.75 7.66 -8.16
CA ILE A 596 -27.00 7.05 -8.65
C ILE A 596 -27.67 7.94 -9.69
N GLN A 597 -27.79 9.24 -9.40
CA GLN A 597 -28.41 10.19 -10.32
C GLN A 597 -27.68 10.22 -11.68
N GLN A 598 -26.35 10.21 -11.65
CA GLN A 598 -25.54 10.21 -12.89
C GLN A 598 -25.63 8.89 -13.65
N SER A 599 -25.91 7.77 -12.98
CA SER A 599 -26.02 6.45 -13.63
C SER A 599 -27.16 6.36 -14.64
N LYS A 600 -28.10 7.33 -14.62
CA LYS A 600 -29.22 7.44 -15.56
C LYS A 600 -30.03 6.13 -15.64
N ILE A 601 -30.23 5.49 -14.48
CA ILE A 601 -31.08 4.31 -14.36
C ILE A 601 -32.53 4.78 -14.51
N PRO A 602 -33.32 4.23 -15.46
CA PRO A 602 -34.72 4.58 -15.62
C PRO A 602 -35.51 4.35 -14.33
N GLN A 603 -36.44 5.25 -14.02
CA GLN A 603 -37.25 5.14 -12.79
C GLN A 603 -38.04 3.83 -12.70
N HIS A 604 -38.47 3.26 -13.82
CA HIS A 604 -39.18 1.97 -13.81
C HIS A 604 -38.28 0.81 -13.37
N GLU A 605 -37.00 0.79 -13.75
CA GLU A 605 -36.02 -0.23 -13.30
C GLU A 605 -35.75 -0.08 -11.80
N ILE A 606 -35.52 1.15 -11.33
CA ILE A 606 -35.35 1.43 -9.89
C ILE A 606 -36.59 0.98 -9.12
N SER A 607 -37.79 1.27 -9.63
CA SER A 607 -39.05 0.92 -8.96
C SER A 607 -39.26 -0.60 -8.91
N LYS A 608 -38.90 -1.32 -9.98
CA LYS A 608 -38.93 -2.79 -10.02
C LYS A 608 -37.98 -3.38 -8.97
N ILE A 609 -36.73 -2.94 -8.96
CA ILE A 609 -35.73 -3.39 -7.98
C ILE A 609 -36.21 -3.07 -6.55
N ASN A 610 -36.69 -1.86 -6.29
CA ASN A 610 -37.22 -1.49 -4.97
C ASN A 610 -38.43 -2.35 -4.57
N ASN A 611 -39.34 -2.66 -5.49
CA ASN A 611 -40.49 -3.54 -5.21
C ASN A 611 -40.04 -4.97 -4.87
N ASP A 612 -39.04 -5.49 -5.57
CA ASP A 612 -38.46 -6.81 -5.29
C ASP A 612 -37.69 -6.81 -3.96
N ILE A 613 -36.93 -5.74 -3.65
CA ILE A 613 -36.28 -5.52 -2.35
C ILE A 613 -37.32 -5.49 -1.23
N GLN A 614 -38.41 -4.71 -1.38
CA GLN A 614 -39.46 -4.61 -0.38
C GLN A 614 -40.18 -5.94 -0.16
N PHE A 615 -40.42 -6.70 -1.23
CA PHE A 615 -40.98 -8.04 -1.14
C PHE A 615 -40.05 -8.98 -0.35
N ASN A 616 -38.75 -8.96 -0.66
CA ASN A 616 -37.76 -9.77 0.05
C ASN A 616 -37.56 -9.32 1.52
N ASN A 617 -37.62 -8.01 1.81
CA ASN A 617 -37.56 -7.49 3.18
C ASN A 617 -38.71 -8.03 4.05
N LYS A 618 -39.92 -8.17 3.48
CA LYS A 618 -41.06 -8.81 4.19
C LYS A 618 -40.81 -10.28 4.48
N ILE A 619 -40.25 -11.01 3.51
CA ILE A 619 -39.86 -12.41 3.70
C ILE A 619 -38.79 -12.54 4.78
N ASN A 620 -37.75 -11.70 4.75
CA ASN A 620 -36.68 -11.66 5.76
C ASN A 620 -37.23 -11.43 7.17
N HIS A 621 -38.18 -10.51 7.34
CA HIS A 621 -38.84 -10.29 8.63
C HIS A 621 -39.55 -11.55 9.16
N GLU A 622 -40.21 -12.30 8.29
CA GLU A 622 -40.86 -13.57 8.67
C GLU A 622 -39.85 -14.68 8.95
N ILE A 623 -38.74 -14.75 8.18
CA ILE A 623 -37.63 -15.67 8.43
C ILE A 623 -37.01 -15.41 9.80
N ILE A 624 -36.73 -14.15 10.17
CA ILE A 624 -36.16 -13.78 11.47
C ILE A 624 -37.09 -14.20 12.61
N LYS A 625 -38.40 -13.95 12.48
CA LYS A 625 -39.39 -14.39 13.49
C LYS A 625 -39.41 -15.91 13.65
N ILE A 626 -39.45 -16.66 12.54
CA ILE A 626 -39.49 -18.13 12.57
C ILE A 626 -38.19 -18.70 13.15
N THR A 627 -37.05 -18.12 12.78
CA THR A 627 -35.72 -18.54 13.26
C THR A 627 -35.59 -18.32 14.77
N LYS A 628 -35.99 -17.14 15.27
CA LYS A 628 -36.01 -16.85 16.70
C LYS A 628 -36.95 -17.78 17.47
N THR A 629 -38.11 -18.09 16.91
CA THR A 629 -39.05 -19.05 17.52
C THR A 629 -38.47 -20.47 17.55
N LEU A 630 -37.76 -20.88 16.50
CA LEU A 630 -37.05 -22.17 16.47
C LEU A 630 -35.93 -22.22 17.52
N GLU A 631 -35.12 -21.16 17.62
CA GLU A 631 -34.06 -21.04 18.64
C GLU A 631 -34.64 -21.09 20.06
N ASP A 632 -35.73 -20.38 20.33
CA ASP A 632 -36.42 -20.41 21.63
C ASP A 632 -36.95 -21.80 22.00
N ILE A 633 -37.49 -22.55 21.02
CA ILE A 633 -37.97 -23.93 21.22
C ILE A 633 -36.79 -24.87 21.51
N ILE A 634 -35.72 -24.76 20.72
CA ILE A 634 -34.51 -25.58 20.88
C ILE A 634 -33.84 -25.31 22.22
N GLN A 635 -33.74 -24.03 22.63
CA GLN A 635 -33.16 -23.63 23.90
C GLN A 635 -33.98 -24.15 25.08
N LYS A 636 -35.32 -24.07 25.02
CA LYS A 636 -36.21 -24.65 26.04
C LYS A 636 -36.06 -26.17 26.17
N ASP A 637 -35.90 -26.88 25.06
CA ASP A 637 -35.71 -28.33 25.08
C ASP A 637 -34.33 -28.73 25.66
N ILE A 638 -33.31 -27.90 25.45
CA ILE A 638 -31.97 -28.04 26.05
C ILE A 638 -32.02 -27.77 27.56
N ASP A 639 -32.64 -26.67 27.98
CA ASP A 639 -32.76 -26.27 29.39
C ASP A 639 -33.60 -27.27 30.21
N ALA A 640 -34.51 -28.01 29.56
CA ALA A 640 -35.31 -29.08 30.15
C ALA A 640 -34.60 -30.45 30.25
N GLY A 641 -33.33 -30.56 29.82
CA GLY A 641 -32.53 -31.79 29.95
C GLY A 641 -32.95 -32.94 29.02
N ASN A 642 -33.70 -32.66 27.96
CA ASN A 642 -34.26 -33.68 27.06
C ASN A 642 -33.35 -34.00 25.87
N GLU A 643 -32.12 -34.45 26.12
CA GLU A 643 -31.12 -34.72 25.07
C GLU A 643 -31.59 -35.72 23.99
N LYS A 644 -32.52 -36.63 24.32
CA LYS A 644 -33.06 -37.63 23.38
C LYS A 644 -34.07 -37.07 22.36
N LYS A 645 -34.63 -35.86 22.58
CA LYS A 645 -35.55 -35.22 21.62
C LYS A 645 -34.84 -34.41 20.52
N LEU A 646 -33.56 -34.08 20.70
CA LEU A 646 -32.75 -33.37 19.70
C LEU A 646 -32.54 -34.16 18.39
N GLN A 647 -32.71 -35.49 18.41
CA GLN A 647 -32.55 -36.35 17.23
C GLN A 647 -33.84 -36.62 16.44
N LYS A 648 -35.01 -36.24 16.97
CA LYS A 648 -36.31 -36.36 16.27
C LYS A 648 -37.01 -35.02 16.29
N ASP A 649 -37.01 -34.35 15.14
CA ASP A 649 -37.78 -33.12 14.92
C ASP A 649 -39.22 -33.32 15.43
N SER A 650 -39.62 -32.50 16.40
CA SER A 650 -41.00 -32.40 16.83
C SER A 650 -41.88 -32.00 15.63
N PRO A 651 -43.18 -32.36 15.60
CA PRO A 651 -44.06 -31.99 14.49
C PRO A 651 -44.07 -30.48 14.22
N GLU A 652 -43.94 -29.68 15.28
CA GLU A 652 -43.90 -28.22 15.26
C GLU A 652 -42.58 -27.67 14.68
N THR A 653 -41.42 -28.20 15.09
CA THR A 653 -40.11 -27.81 14.52
C THR A 653 -39.99 -28.21 13.05
N LYS A 654 -40.56 -29.35 12.65
CA LYS A 654 -40.62 -29.79 11.26
C LYS A 654 -41.50 -28.90 10.39
N GLN A 655 -42.64 -28.44 10.92
CA GLN A 655 -43.51 -27.47 10.23
C GLN A 655 -42.82 -26.12 10.06
N LEU A 656 -42.15 -25.61 11.09
CA LEU A 656 -41.39 -24.36 11.03
C LEU A 656 -40.24 -24.44 10.02
N ARG A 657 -39.50 -25.56 9.98
CA ARG A 657 -38.46 -25.80 8.95
C ARG A 657 -39.03 -25.87 7.53
N ASN A 658 -40.17 -26.53 7.34
CA ASN A 658 -40.82 -26.58 6.02
C ASN A 658 -41.28 -25.18 5.58
N LYS A 659 -41.85 -24.39 6.49
CA LYS A 659 -42.26 -23.01 6.21
C LYS A 659 -41.06 -22.12 5.87
N LEU A 660 -39.92 -22.33 6.54
CA LEU A 660 -38.67 -21.64 6.24
C LEU A 660 -38.13 -22.01 4.84
N ASN A 661 -38.21 -23.29 4.47
CA ASN A 661 -37.86 -23.76 3.12
C ASN A 661 -38.79 -23.21 2.03
N GLU A 662 -40.09 -23.03 2.31
CA GLU A 662 -41.04 -22.40 1.39
C GLU A 662 -40.75 -20.91 1.22
N LEU A 663 -40.48 -20.19 2.31
CA LEU A 663 -40.12 -18.77 2.27
C LEU A 663 -38.82 -18.53 1.47
N ASN A 664 -37.82 -19.41 1.62
CA ASN A 664 -36.59 -19.37 0.84
C ASN A 664 -36.82 -19.64 -0.66
N LYS A 665 -37.85 -20.41 -1.04
CA LYS A 665 -38.21 -20.65 -2.46
C LYS A 665 -38.96 -19.49 -3.10
N ILE A 666 -39.70 -18.71 -2.32
CA ILE A 666 -40.47 -17.54 -2.78
C ILE A 666 -39.55 -16.32 -2.97
N TYR A 667 -38.35 -16.38 -2.40
CA TYR A 667 -37.35 -15.32 -2.48
C TYR A 667 -37.04 -14.93 -3.93
N LYS A 668 -37.18 -13.64 -4.26
CA LYS A 668 -36.90 -13.16 -5.61
C LYS A 668 -35.41 -12.92 -5.80
N GLU A 669 -34.86 -13.41 -6.90
CA GLU A 669 -33.51 -13.06 -7.32
C GLU A 669 -33.47 -11.59 -7.75
N ILE A 670 -32.75 -10.76 -7.00
CA ILE A 670 -32.57 -9.34 -7.32
C ILE A 670 -31.27 -9.21 -8.10
N SER A 671 -31.37 -8.77 -9.35
CA SER A 671 -30.20 -8.43 -10.14
C SER A 671 -30.41 -7.08 -10.81
N ILE A 672 -29.33 -6.30 -10.89
CA ILE A 672 -29.29 -5.09 -11.71
C ILE A 672 -28.75 -5.45 -13.09
N ASP A 673 -29.32 -4.86 -14.14
CA ASP A 673 -28.77 -5.04 -15.48
C ASP A 673 -27.32 -4.53 -15.50
N LYS A 674 -26.42 -5.36 -16.05
CA LYS A 674 -24.99 -5.07 -16.16
C LYS A 674 -24.72 -3.75 -16.89
N ILE A 675 -25.64 -3.28 -17.74
CA ILE A 675 -25.55 -1.97 -18.39
C ILE A 675 -25.47 -0.77 -17.42
N TYR A 676 -25.86 -0.96 -16.15
CA TYR A 676 -25.77 0.03 -15.08
C TYR A 676 -24.65 -0.26 -14.07
N VAL A 677 -23.95 -1.40 -14.20
CA VAL A 677 -22.78 -1.73 -13.39
C VAL A 677 -21.54 -1.12 -14.07
N PRO A 678 -20.87 -0.12 -13.47
CA PRO A 678 -19.75 0.56 -14.09
C PRO A 678 -18.65 -0.39 -14.57
N ASN A 679 -18.10 -0.13 -15.75
CA ASN A 679 -17.03 -0.91 -16.40
C ASN A 679 -17.33 -2.39 -16.67
N SER A 680 -18.58 -2.84 -16.47
CA SER A 680 -18.97 -4.14 -17.02
C SER A 680 -18.92 -4.07 -18.55
N LEU A 681 -18.80 -5.22 -19.23
CA LEU A 681 -18.78 -5.23 -20.70
C LEU A 681 -19.99 -4.49 -21.29
N SER A 682 -21.21 -4.79 -20.82
CA SER A 682 -22.44 -4.14 -21.28
C SER A 682 -22.45 -2.63 -21.00
N HIS A 683 -21.88 -2.18 -19.88
CA HIS A 683 -21.77 -0.77 -19.54
C HIS A 683 -20.77 -0.05 -20.46
N LEU A 684 -19.61 -0.67 -20.72
CA LEU A 684 -18.61 -0.16 -21.66
C LEU A 684 -19.19 -0.04 -23.07
N HIS A 685 -19.92 -1.04 -23.58
CA HIS A 685 -20.57 -0.95 -24.89
C HIS A 685 -21.57 0.22 -25.00
N LYS A 686 -22.24 0.59 -23.89
CA LYS A 686 -23.18 1.72 -23.87
C LYS A 686 -22.49 3.07 -23.84
N TRP A 687 -21.45 3.22 -23.03
CA TRP A 687 -20.88 4.52 -22.67
C TRP A 687 -19.51 4.80 -23.28
N CYS A 688 -18.78 3.76 -23.71
CA CYS A 688 -17.36 3.80 -24.05
C CYS A 688 -17.04 2.96 -25.30
N ASP A 689 -15.77 2.94 -25.68
CA ASP A 689 -15.22 2.17 -26.80
C ASP A 689 -14.87 0.73 -26.36
N GLU A 690 -15.21 -0.29 -27.16
CA GLU A 690 -14.93 -1.71 -26.88
C GLU A 690 -13.44 -2.04 -26.73
N SER A 691 -12.56 -1.15 -27.20
CA SER A 691 -11.11 -1.32 -27.11
C SER A 691 -10.53 -1.21 -25.70
N ILE A 692 -11.31 -0.80 -24.70
CA ILE A 692 -10.86 -0.68 -23.30
C ILE A 692 -10.81 -2.06 -22.65
N LYS A 693 -9.58 -2.57 -22.43
CA LYS A 693 -9.35 -3.92 -21.86
C LYS A 693 -9.16 -3.96 -20.35
N ASN A 694 -8.84 -2.83 -19.72
CA ASN A 694 -8.35 -2.79 -18.33
C ASN A 694 -9.33 -2.11 -17.35
N GLY A 695 -10.57 -1.82 -17.78
CA GLY A 695 -11.57 -1.19 -16.92
C GLY A 695 -11.90 -2.07 -15.71
N PHE A 696 -11.83 -1.51 -14.51
CA PHE A 696 -12.12 -2.26 -13.29
C PHE A 696 -13.62 -2.21 -13.00
N SER A 697 -14.26 -3.37 -12.87
CA SER A 697 -15.69 -3.51 -12.55
C SER A 697 -15.87 -4.30 -11.26
N SER A 698 -17.02 -4.12 -10.62
CA SER A 698 -17.35 -4.84 -9.39
C SER A 698 -17.63 -6.33 -9.65
N ASN A 699 -17.42 -7.14 -8.61
CA ASN A 699 -17.65 -8.59 -8.66
C ASN A 699 -18.57 -9.01 -7.51
N ILE A 700 -19.84 -8.61 -7.62
CA ILE A 700 -20.89 -8.95 -6.66
C ILE A 700 -21.58 -10.23 -7.16
N THR A 701 -21.42 -11.32 -6.42
CA THR A 701 -22.01 -12.63 -6.76
C THR A 701 -23.45 -12.75 -6.25
N ASN A 702 -24.20 -13.74 -6.72
CA ASN A 702 -25.56 -14.00 -6.22
C ASN A 702 -25.62 -14.26 -4.69
N ILE A 703 -24.57 -14.86 -4.13
CA ILE A 703 -24.45 -15.05 -2.67
C ILE A 703 -24.30 -13.70 -1.98
N ASP A 704 -23.49 -12.80 -2.55
CA ASP A 704 -23.31 -11.45 -2.03
C ASP A 704 -24.61 -10.64 -2.11
N VAL A 705 -25.36 -10.76 -3.21
CA VAL A 705 -26.69 -10.16 -3.36
C VAL A 705 -27.61 -10.59 -2.22
N GLN A 706 -27.70 -11.90 -1.95
CA GLN A 706 -28.55 -12.39 -0.86
C GLN A 706 -28.17 -11.75 0.49
N ARG A 707 -26.87 -11.70 0.81
CA ARG A 707 -26.37 -11.08 2.04
C ARG A 707 -26.68 -9.58 2.12
N ILE A 708 -26.55 -8.85 1.00
CA ILE A 708 -26.92 -7.42 0.92
C ILE A 708 -28.41 -7.24 1.24
N MET A 709 -29.26 -8.16 0.80
CA MET A 709 -30.70 -8.07 1.00
C MET A 709 -31.12 -8.42 2.43
N GLU A 710 -30.41 -9.33 3.07
CA GLU A 710 -30.57 -9.72 4.49
C GLU A 710 -30.18 -8.60 5.47
N LEU A 711 -29.48 -7.57 5.02
CA LEU A 711 -29.10 -6.44 5.85
C LEU A 711 -30.32 -5.73 6.46
N PRO A 712 -30.43 -5.67 7.80
CA PRO A 712 -31.55 -5.04 8.50
C PRO A 712 -31.40 -3.53 8.56
N ASN A 713 -32.53 -2.80 8.56
CA ASN A 713 -32.60 -1.35 8.83
C ASN A 713 -31.71 -0.47 7.92
N ILE A 714 -31.55 -0.85 6.65
CA ILE A 714 -30.81 -0.07 5.65
C ILE A 714 -31.73 0.31 4.50
N GLU A 715 -31.68 1.59 4.12
CA GLU A 715 -32.47 2.11 3.00
C GLU A 715 -32.11 1.40 1.68
N ASP A 716 -33.13 1.17 0.85
CA ASP A 716 -33.01 0.45 -0.43
C ASP A 716 -31.97 1.09 -1.37
N ILE A 717 -31.79 2.41 -1.28
CA ILE A 717 -30.80 3.15 -2.06
C ILE A 717 -29.36 2.67 -1.81
N TRP A 718 -29.04 2.27 -0.57
CA TRP A 718 -27.71 1.76 -0.20
C TRP A 718 -27.51 0.32 -0.66
N LYS A 719 -28.57 -0.49 -0.62
CA LYS A 719 -28.55 -1.84 -1.20
C LYS A 719 -28.31 -1.76 -2.71
N LEU A 720 -29.00 -0.85 -3.41
CA LEU A 720 -28.80 -0.60 -4.85
C LEU A 720 -27.35 -0.19 -5.17
N LEU A 721 -26.75 0.69 -4.37
CA LEU A 721 -25.34 1.08 -4.53
C LEU A 721 -24.40 -0.11 -4.37
N LEU A 722 -24.61 -0.97 -3.37
CA LEU A 722 -23.82 -2.18 -3.20
C LEU A 722 -23.94 -3.14 -4.39
N LEU A 723 -25.13 -3.26 -4.99
CA LEU A 723 -25.33 -4.04 -6.23
C LEU A 723 -24.55 -3.48 -7.42
N MET A 724 -24.39 -2.16 -7.51
CA MET A 724 -23.51 -1.51 -8.49
C MET A 724 -22.02 -1.67 -8.14
N GLY A 725 -21.71 -2.18 -6.93
CA GLY A 725 -20.36 -2.26 -6.39
C GLY A 725 -19.85 -0.96 -5.80
N ILE A 726 -20.73 -0.08 -5.32
CA ILE A 726 -20.38 1.15 -4.65
C ILE A 726 -20.66 0.99 -3.14
N GLY A 727 -19.60 1.00 -2.34
CA GLY A 727 -19.68 0.90 -0.88
C GLY A 727 -19.50 2.25 -0.20
N LEU A 728 -20.20 2.47 0.92
CA LEU A 728 -20.05 3.68 1.73
C LEU A 728 -19.44 3.33 3.10
N PHE A 729 -18.55 4.18 3.57
CA PHE A 729 -18.13 4.20 4.97
C PHE A 729 -18.74 5.41 5.66
N SER A 730 -19.74 5.18 6.49
CA SER A 730 -20.33 6.20 7.37
C SER A 730 -20.59 5.59 8.75
N LYS A 731 -20.31 6.37 9.80
CA LYS A 731 -20.53 5.98 11.21
C LYS A 731 -22.02 5.82 11.54
N ASP A 732 -22.89 6.44 10.76
CA ASP A 732 -24.34 6.46 11.00
C ASP A 732 -25.05 5.20 10.45
N LYS A 733 -24.32 4.28 9.83
CA LYS A 733 -24.88 3.05 9.26
C LYS A 733 -24.73 1.87 10.23
N PRO A 734 -25.62 0.86 10.15
CA PRO A 734 -25.52 -0.33 11.00
C PRO A 734 -24.16 -1.03 10.88
N ILE A 735 -23.76 -1.69 11.97
CA ILE A 735 -22.45 -2.37 12.05
C ILE A 735 -22.37 -3.46 10.98
N GLU A 736 -23.47 -4.17 10.75
CA GLU A 736 -23.57 -5.25 9.77
C GLU A 736 -23.31 -4.75 8.34
N TYR A 737 -23.81 -3.56 7.98
CA TYR A 737 -23.50 -2.94 6.69
C TYR A 737 -22.02 -2.63 6.56
N THR A 738 -21.47 -2.00 7.60
CA THR A 738 -20.08 -1.58 7.62
C THR A 738 -19.14 -2.79 7.52
N GLU A 739 -19.48 -3.90 8.17
CA GLU A 739 -18.74 -5.17 8.08
C GLU A 739 -18.80 -5.77 6.67
N ILE A 740 -19.97 -5.77 6.02
CA ILE A 740 -20.09 -6.23 4.62
C ILE A 740 -19.25 -5.36 3.69
N VAL A 741 -19.29 -4.03 3.84
CA VAL A 741 -18.48 -3.13 3.01
C VAL A 741 -16.98 -3.37 3.22
N LYS A 742 -16.53 -3.58 4.46
CA LYS A 742 -15.13 -3.94 4.77
C LYS A 742 -14.73 -5.24 4.09
N GLU A 743 -15.54 -6.28 4.23
CA GLU A 743 -15.28 -7.58 3.60
C GLU A 743 -15.23 -7.47 2.07
N PHE A 744 -16.15 -6.70 1.47
CA PHE A 744 -16.15 -6.51 0.01
C PHE A 744 -14.96 -5.67 -0.45
N ALA A 745 -14.51 -4.70 0.34
CA ALA A 745 -13.29 -3.95 0.07
C ALA A 745 -12.04 -4.85 0.18
N ASP A 746 -11.96 -5.72 1.18
CA ASP A 746 -10.82 -6.64 1.42
C ASP A 746 -10.69 -7.62 0.25
N ASN A 747 -11.82 -8.10 -0.24
CA ASN A 747 -11.89 -9.02 -1.38
C ASN A 747 -11.89 -8.32 -2.74
N GLN A 748 -11.67 -7.00 -2.80
CA GLN A 748 -11.67 -6.19 -4.03
C GLN A 748 -12.93 -6.38 -4.90
N LYS A 749 -14.10 -6.55 -4.26
CA LYS A 749 -15.39 -6.72 -4.95
C LYS A 749 -16.05 -5.39 -5.34
N LEU A 750 -15.67 -4.29 -4.70
CA LEU A 750 -16.26 -2.97 -4.90
C LEU A 750 -15.53 -2.19 -6.00
N TYR A 751 -16.29 -1.60 -6.92
CA TYR A 751 -15.80 -0.65 -7.92
C TYR A 751 -15.34 0.67 -7.28
N LEU A 752 -16.16 1.21 -6.38
CA LEU A 752 -15.96 2.51 -5.75
C LEU A 752 -16.25 2.41 -4.25
N ILE A 753 -15.41 3.04 -3.46
CA ILE A 753 -15.58 3.20 -2.01
C ILE A 753 -15.67 4.70 -1.73
N ILE A 754 -16.76 5.13 -1.11
CA ILE A 754 -16.94 6.54 -0.71
C ILE A 754 -16.77 6.61 0.81
N ALA A 755 -15.89 7.47 1.28
CA ALA A 755 -15.56 7.56 2.70
C ALA A 755 -15.22 8.99 3.12
N ASN A 756 -15.27 9.26 4.42
CA ASN A 756 -14.83 10.54 4.98
C ASN A 756 -13.31 10.61 5.10
N GLY A 757 -12.78 11.79 5.45
CA GLY A 757 -11.34 11.99 5.65
C GLY A 757 -10.71 11.07 6.68
N ASP A 758 -11.47 10.62 7.69
CA ASP A 758 -10.96 9.76 8.78
C ASP A 758 -10.73 8.31 8.33
N TYR A 759 -11.34 7.89 7.22
CA TYR A 759 -11.18 6.53 6.70
C TYR A 759 -9.73 6.16 6.36
N ILE A 760 -8.91 7.18 6.10
CA ILE A 760 -7.48 7.00 5.85
C ILE A 760 -6.75 6.49 7.11
N TYR A 761 -7.33 6.73 8.28
CA TYR A 761 -6.84 6.25 9.56
C TYR A 761 -7.40 4.84 9.77
N GLY A 762 -6.52 3.86 9.64
CA GLY A 762 -6.92 2.51 9.94
C GLY A 762 -7.74 1.86 8.83
N THR A 763 -7.25 1.90 7.60
CA THR A 763 -7.50 0.84 6.63
C THR A 763 -6.26 0.58 5.79
N ASN A 764 -6.02 -0.69 5.43
CA ASN A 764 -4.89 -1.10 4.59
C ASN A 764 -5.30 -1.45 3.15
N TYR A 765 -6.52 -1.06 2.75
CA TYR A 765 -7.01 -1.23 1.38
C TYR A 765 -6.09 -0.53 0.37
N GLN A 766 -6.01 -1.13 -0.81
CA GLN A 766 -5.15 -0.67 -1.89
C GLN A 766 -6.04 -0.08 -2.97
N PHE A 767 -5.81 1.20 -3.27
CA PHE A 767 -6.57 1.92 -4.27
C PHE A 767 -5.71 2.19 -5.50
N CYS A 768 -6.30 2.04 -6.69
CA CYS A 768 -5.65 2.45 -7.92
C CYS A 768 -5.91 3.93 -8.21
N HIS A 769 -7.11 4.40 -7.90
CA HIS A 769 -7.50 5.78 -8.12
C HIS A 769 -8.11 6.39 -6.85
N ALA A 770 -7.91 7.70 -6.68
CA ALA A 770 -8.58 8.47 -5.64
C ALA A 770 -9.18 9.76 -6.17
N PHE A 771 -10.30 10.15 -5.58
CA PHE A 771 -10.90 11.48 -5.73
C PHE A 771 -10.88 12.20 -4.38
N ILE A 772 -10.41 13.43 -4.36
CA ILE A 772 -10.46 14.31 -3.18
C ILE A 772 -11.59 15.31 -3.39
N GLY A 773 -12.64 15.17 -2.59
CA GLY A 773 -13.89 15.94 -2.66
C GLY A 773 -13.67 17.45 -2.50
N ARG A 774 -14.58 18.22 -3.12
CA ARG A 774 -14.54 19.70 -3.07
C ARG A 774 -14.93 20.27 -1.71
N ASP A 775 -15.61 19.46 -0.91
CA ASP A 775 -16.10 19.78 0.43
C ASP A 775 -15.00 19.65 1.49
N LEU A 776 -13.85 19.06 1.15
CA LEU A 776 -12.68 18.92 2.04
C LEU A 776 -11.81 20.19 2.08
N SER A 777 -12.39 21.39 2.15
CA SER A 777 -11.58 22.62 2.18
C SER A 777 -10.76 22.79 3.45
N ASN A 778 -11.20 22.18 4.57
CA ASN A 778 -10.61 22.35 5.90
C ASN A 778 -9.69 21.18 6.31
N ILE A 779 -9.45 20.23 5.41
CA ILE A 779 -8.54 19.12 5.67
C ILE A 779 -7.10 19.64 5.84
N THR A 780 -6.33 19.07 6.77
CA THR A 780 -4.93 19.44 6.98
C THR A 780 -4.03 18.93 5.84
N GLN A 781 -2.88 19.57 5.62
CA GLN A 781 -1.90 19.15 4.61
C GLN A 781 -1.45 17.70 4.85
N GLU A 782 -1.18 17.35 6.10
CA GLU A 782 -0.74 16.03 6.55
C GLU A 782 -1.80 14.98 6.24
N LYS A 783 -3.08 15.24 6.57
CA LYS A 783 -4.19 14.34 6.32
C LYS A 783 -4.41 14.10 4.82
N ILE A 784 -4.27 15.13 3.97
CA ILE A 784 -4.29 14.95 2.51
C ILE A 784 -3.13 14.04 2.06
N ILE A 785 -1.90 14.32 2.49
CA ILE A 785 -0.72 13.55 2.07
C ILE A 785 -0.86 12.08 2.49
N GLN A 786 -1.37 11.81 3.71
CA GLN A 786 -1.67 10.46 4.17
C GLN A 786 -2.75 9.79 3.29
N ALA A 787 -3.81 10.51 2.95
CA ALA A 787 -4.86 10.03 2.06
C ALA A 787 -4.31 9.62 0.68
N MET A 788 -3.49 10.49 0.10
CA MET A 788 -2.81 10.25 -1.17
C MET A 788 -1.85 9.06 -1.09
N GLY A 789 -1.23 8.81 0.05
CA GLY A 789 -0.38 7.63 0.31
C GLY A 789 -1.13 6.30 0.27
N ARG A 790 -2.46 6.29 0.32
CA ARG A 790 -3.28 5.06 0.18
C ARG A 790 -3.38 4.58 -1.26
N VAL A 791 -3.01 5.42 -2.24
CA VAL A 791 -3.03 5.10 -3.67
C VAL A 791 -1.70 4.51 -4.12
N GLY A 792 -1.75 3.55 -5.04
CA GLY A 792 -0.54 3.05 -5.71
C GLY A 792 0.29 2.08 -4.88
N ARG A 793 -0.35 1.21 -4.09
CA ARG A 793 0.31 0.19 -3.26
C ARG A 793 0.48 -1.12 -4.05
N ASN A 794 1.62 -1.77 -3.87
CA ASN A 794 2.01 -3.12 -4.31
C ASN A 794 2.24 -3.38 -5.82
N LYS A 795 1.35 -2.96 -6.73
CA LYS A 795 1.41 -3.44 -8.13
C LYS A 795 1.96 -2.40 -9.11
N LEU A 796 3.27 -2.43 -9.30
CA LEU A 796 3.99 -1.47 -10.16
C LEU A 796 3.53 -1.43 -11.62
N GLN A 797 2.81 -2.43 -12.12
CA GLN A 797 2.28 -2.46 -13.49
C GLN A 797 0.94 -1.72 -13.66
N GLN A 798 0.23 -1.39 -12.56
CA GLN A 798 -1.10 -0.77 -12.63
C GLN A 798 -1.06 0.75 -12.85
N THR A 799 -2.15 1.32 -13.32
CA THR A 799 -2.27 2.78 -13.51
C THR A 799 -2.79 3.44 -12.25
N TYR A 800 -2.17 4.56 -11.86
CA TYR A 800 -2.51 5.26 -10.63
C TYR A 800 -2.80 6.75 -10.85
N SER A 801 -3.90 7.25 -10.28
CA SER A 801 -4.26 8.67 -10.38
C SER A 801 -4.95 9.21 -9.14
N ILE A 802 -4.68 10.46 -8.79
CA ILE A 802 -5.37 11.23 -7.75
C ILE A 802 -5.99 12.45 -8.41
N ARG A 803 -7.31 12.61 -8.26
CA ARG A 803 -8.07 13.67 -8.93
C ARG A 803 -8.63 14.63 -7.89
N LEU A 804 -8.18 15.88 -7.94
CA LEU A 804 -8.63 16.94 -7.04
C LEU A 804 -9.92 17.56 -7.58
N ARG A 805 -10.91 17.74 -6.69
CA ARG A 805 -12.20 18.37 -7.03
C ARG A 805 -12.26 19.86 -6.65
N ASN A 806 -11.17 20.39 -6.10
CA ASN A 806 -10.96 21.81 -5.89
C ASN A 806 -9.48 22.13 -6.18
N ASP A 807 -9.23 23.15 -7.01
CA ASP A 807 -7.89 23.59 -7.38
C ASP A 807 -7.17 24.30 -6.21
N ASP A 808 -7.89 24.78 -5.19
CA ASP A 808 -7.26 25.35 -3.97
C ASP A 808 -6.45 24.29 -3.20
N LEU A 809 -6.85 23.01 -3.29
CA LEU A 809 -6.13 21.89 -2.68
C LEU A 809 -4.74 21.69 -3.27
N VAL A 810 -4.47 22.23 -4.47
CA VAL A 810 -3.15 22.18 -5.09
C VAL A 810 -2.13 22.91 -4.23
N ASN A 811 -2.47 24.10 -3.75
CA ASN A 811 -1.59 24.87 -2.87
C ASN A 811 -1.41 24.18 -1.52
N LYS A 812 -2.45 23.53 -1.01
CA LYS A 812 -2.38 22.74 0.22
C LYS A 812 -1.42 21.55 0.10
N ILE A 813 -1.17 21.03 -1.10
CA ILE A 813 -0.24 19.92 -1.34
C ILE A 813 1.17 20.42 -1.69
N LEU A 814 1.28 21.47 -2.51
CA LEU A 814 2.53 21.89 -3.14
C LEU A 814 3.25 23.03 -2.40
N VAL A 815 2.63 23.66 -1.42
CA VAL A 815 3.20 24.77 -0.63
C VAL A 815 3.15 24.41 0.85
N LYS A 816 4.18 24.82 1.59
CA LYS A 816 4.28 24.58 3.03
C LYS A 816 3.13 25.24 3.78
N GLU A 817 2.47 24.48 4.64
CA GLU A 817 1.58 25.01 5.67
C GLU A 817 2.41 25.42 6.91
N GLU A 818 2.33 26.68 7.32
CA GLU A 818 3.11 27.19 8.47
C GLU A 818 2.45 26.84 9.83
N ASN A 819 1.11 26.88 9.89
CA ASN A 819 0.37 26.65 11.13
C ASN A 819 -0.29 25.27 11.11
N LYS A 820 0.46 24.25 11.51
CA LYS A 820 -0.01 22.87 11.56
C LYS A 820 -0.56 22.53 12.94
N ILE A 821 -1.82 22.13 13.02
CA ILE A 821 -2.47 21.74 14.28
C ILE A 821 -1.85 20.47 14.86
N GLU A 822 -1.40 19.55 14.01
CA GLU A 822 -0.72 18.32 14.41
C GLU A 822 0.59 18.62 15.15
N VAL A 823 1.37 19.60 14.67
CA VAL A 823 2.61 20.05 15.32
C VAL A 823 2.30 20.66 16.67
N TYR A 824 1.32 21.56 16.73
CA TYR A 824 0.88 22.20 17.96
C TYR A 824 0.45 21.16 19.00
N ASN A 825 -0.42 20.22 18.62
CA ASN A 825 -0.89 19.18 19.52
C ASN A 825 0.21 18.21 19.91
N MET A 826 1.17 17.91 19.02
CA MET A 826 2.32 17.06 19.37
C MET A 826 3.16 17.73 20.46
N ASN A 827 3.53 19.01 20.29
CA ASN A 827 4.26 19.76 21.31
C ASN A 827 3.45 19.98 22.60
N LYS A 828 2.13 20.09 22.51
CA LYS A 828 1.29 20.24 23.70
C LYS A 828 1.16 18.93 24.49
N LEU A 829 0.94 17.80 23.81
CA LEU A 829 0.55 16.54 24.45
C LEU A 829 1.77 15.69 24.83
N PHE A 830 2.86 15.76 24.08
CA PHE A 830 4.06 14.95 24.30
C PHE A 830 5.07 15.67 25.20
N THR A 831 4.59 16.26 26.29
CA THR A 831 5.42 16.98 27.27
C THR A 831 5.36 16.28 28.63
N CYS A 832 6.42 16.47 29.41
CA CYS A 832 6.33 16.22 30.85
C CYS A 832 5.41 17.31 31.43
N GLY A 833 4.42 16.93 32.24
CA GLY A 833 3.54 17.90 32.89
C GLY A 833 4.36 18.95 33.67
N GLU A 834 3.84 20.18 33.75
CA GLU A 834 4.41 21.25 34.59
C GLU A 834 4.56 20.84 36.06
#